data_AF-A0A9P8RMW6-F1
#
_entry.id   AF-A0A9P8RMW6-F1
#
_cell.length_a   1.000
_cell.length_b   1.000
_cell.length_c   1.000
_cell.angle_alpha   90.00
_cell.angle_beta   90.00
_cell.angle_gamma   90.00
#
_symmetry.space_group_name_H-M   'P 1'
#
loop_
_entity.id
_entity.type
_entity.pdbx_description
1 polymer ?
#
loop_
_entity_poly.entity_id
_entity_poly.type
_entity_poly.pdbx_seq_one_letter_code
_entity_poly.pdbx_strand_id
1 'polypeptide(L)'
;MATKDAEVSLRLRENKRRHRARQKEYTADLERQLRELQREGVRATIEVQVEARKVVKENKRLRALLRQVGVEDGLVEKWLREDEGKKAEAGDCGRRRDCVGRKADSVCGRGTTVNEAVAPGIIGASGERICREGPTGMAAGDCDLYVRNGGNTQTGNGSPTESPATTNDANTTNQPSSALSSTCSSSSQKKCNRAPSALTPATPRQPSPLILPPCKLLTRLSADPSADLLQLPLLPSESQSSSSPHKPSNSNDEEEEPGIPCTQAYLMLTQYATSEEKLDEVAKILEEGCVKDKKGGGCRDGDAHLLERERKLSEQGQILYADQLLAAAAPTVHTAAYAPIQDCDEVFNYWEPTHYLSHGYGLQTWEYSPEFAIRSWAYVGLHALAGKLALVFEFYFTRIILAFACAVCETRLFSTIQRTLNPRVGLLFLLATVSSPGMFHASAAYLPSSFAMNMTMLGMSAFMDWQGGLKTAHGIFWFAAGGILGWPFALALAVPFLLEELVLAAISGEVVGILSRVLDGTARSFILLALVTAVDTFFYRRLEVVPFNIVRYNVFSGSGKGPDIFGTEPWHFYIRNLLLNFNIWLVFAIGALPLVVLQHRDRSLSSSKQTAFRSLVFVSPFYLWLAIFTIQPHKEERFMFPAYPALALNAAVGLHVALSYIGSSNPRTMFGMIPPKIRLAVVSVLVIGAIDAGLWRIVGMVTAYSAPLHIYGALQGLGQTTSGDTLCFGKEWYRFPSSYFLPNGMKAKFVKSAFDGLLPGEFHEGKTGFGIWSGTWLIPSGMNDENQEDMSKYISLSQCSFLVDSYFPGSEASGLEPHYILDTANWQELSCSHFLDASRTSLLGRTLWLPDSSLIPKRFRRQYGRYCLLRRKREI
;
A
#
# COMPACT_ATOMS: atom_id res chain seq x y z
N MET A 1 -34.43 -62.08 -0.64
CA MET A 1 -33.41 -61.38 -1.44
C MET A 1 -34.03 -60.72 -2.67
N ALA A 2 -34.54 -61.50 -3.64
CA ALA A 2 -35.02 -61.04 -4.96
C ALA A 2 -35.78 -59.70 -5.06
N THR A 3 -36.56 -59.30 -4.04
CA THR A 3 -37.27 -58.01 -4.00
C THR A 3 -36.34 -56.79 -3.94
N LYS A 4 -35.19 -56.87 -3.25
CA LYS A 4 -34.22 -55.76 -3.19
C LYS A 4 -33.51 -55.56 -4.51
N ASP A 5 -33.14 -56.64 -5.19
CA ASP A 5 -32.38 -56.59 -6.44
C ASP A 5 -33.23 -55.99 -7.58
N ALA A 6 -34.53 -56.32 -7.60
CA ALA A 6 -35.50 -55.70 -8.48
C ALA A 6 -35.58 -54.17 -8.27
N GLU A 7 -35.68 -53.72 -7.02
CA GLU A 7 -35.76 -52.28 -6.68
C GLU A 7 -34.48 -51.52 -7.07
N VAL A 8 -33.30 -52.09 -6.78
CA VAL A 8 -32.01 -51.52 -7.20
C VAL A 8 -31.94 -51.42 -8.73
N SER A 9 -32.39 -52.44 -9.47
CA SER A 9 -32.40 -52.42 -10.94
C SER A 9 -33.30 -51.32 -11.51
N LEU A 10 -34.44 -51.04 -10.87
CA LEU A 10 -35.36 -49.96 -11.25
C LEU A 10 -34.74 -48.59 -11.00
N ARG A 11 -34.20 -48.33 -9.80
CA ARG A 11 -33.49 -47.09 -9.46
C ARG A 11 -32.32 -46.81 -10.42
N LEU A 12 -31.58 -47.85 -10.82
CA LEU A 12 -30.44 -47.73 -11.73
C LEU A 12 -30.86 -47.47 -13.19
N ARG A 13 -31.98 -48.07 -13.65
CA ARG A 13 -32.62 -47.72 -14.93
C ARG A 13 -33.14 -46.29 -14.95
N GLU A 14 -33.78 -45.84 -13.86
CA GLU A 14 -34.30 -44.48 -13.77
C GLU A 14 -33.18 -43.43 -13.75
N ASN A 15 -32.10 -43.66 -12.99
CA ASN A 15 -30.92 -42.79 -13.00
C ASN A 15 -30.29 -42.70 -14.39
N LYS A 16 -30.21 -43.81 -15.14
CA LYS A 16 -29.76 -43.78 -16.55
C LYS A 16 -30.71 -42.98 -17.46
N ARG A 17 -32.03 -43.01 -17.21
CA ARG A 17 -33.03 -42.17 -17.92
C ARG A 17 -32.86 -40.68 -17.58
N ARG A 18 -32.71 -40.34 -16.30
CA ARG A 18 -32.49 -38.96 -15.81
C ARG A 18 -31.14 -38.38 -16.26
N HIS A 19 -30.11 -39.21 -16.44
CA HIS A 19 -28.82 -38.79 -17.02
C HIS A 19 -28.96 -38.49 -18.52
N ARG A 20 -29.56 -39.40 -19.31
CA ARG A 20 -29.82 -39.18 -20.75
C ARG A 20 -30.71 -37.97 -21.03
N ALA A 21 -31.68 -37.69 -20.15
CA ALA A 21 -32.52 -36.49 -20.26
C ALA A 21 -31.67 -35.21 -20.14
N ARG A 22 -30.90 -35.07 -19.05
CA ARG A 22 -30.01 -33.91 -18.82
C ARG A 22 -28.93 -33.77 -19.90
N GLN A 23 -28.39 -34.88 -20.40
CA GLN A 23 -27.43 -34.85 -21.51
C GLN A 23 -28.06 -34.30 -22.79
N LYS A 24 -29.29 -34.71 -23.12
CA LYS A 24 -30.03 -34.21 -24.30
C LYS A 24 -30.38 -32.72 -24.16
N GLU A 25 -30.79 -32.31 -22.96
CA GLU A 25 -31.09 -30.93 -22.61
C GLU A 25 -29.86 -30.02 -22.77
N TYR A 26 -28.71 -30.45 -22.22
CA TYR A 26 -27.43 -29.76 -22.37
C TYR A 26 -26.97 -29.64 -23.84
N THR A 27 -27.10 -30.70 -24.65
CA THR A 27 -26.80 -30.61 -26.08
C THR A 27 -27.75 -29.67 -26.83
N ALA A 28 -29.04 -29.63 -26.47
CA ALA A 28 -30.00 -28.73 -27.09
C ALA A 28 -29.77 -27.25 -26.73
N ASP A 29 -29.19 -26.99 -25.54
CA ASP A 29 -28.78 -25.65 -25.12
C ASP A 29 -27.50 -25.20 -25.83
N LEU A 30 -26.48 -26.06 -25.90
CA LEU A 30 -25.26 -25.82 -26.69
C LEU A 30 -25.57 -25.53 -28.16
N GLU A 31 -26.47 -26.30 -28.80
CA GLU A 31 -26.90 -25.99 -30.15
C GLU A 31 -27.66 -24.65 -30.25
N ARG A 32 -28.37 -24.22 -29.20
CA ARG A 32 -29.04 -22.91 -29.18
C ARG A 32 -28.01 -21.78 -29.17
N GLN A 33 -27.05 -21.85 -28.24
CA GLN A 33 -25.95 -20.89 -28.13
C GLN A 33 -25.11 -20.83 -29.43
N LEU A 34 -24.81 -21.98 -30.04
CA LEU A 34 -24.12 -22.02 -31.34
C LEU A 34 -24.91 -21.30 -32.46
N ARG A 35 -26.23 -21.51 -32.53
CA ARG A 35 -27.11 -20.82 -33.50
C ARG A 35 -27.28 -19.33 -33.21
N GLU A 36 -27.05 -18.90 -31.97
CA GLU A 36 -27.09 -17.50 -31.54
C GLU A 36 -25.80 -16.77 -31.96
N LEU A 37 -24.64 -17.31 -31.58
CA LEU A 37 -23.31 -16.82 -32.00
C LEU A 37 -23.15 -16.78 -33.54
N GLN A 38 -23.70 -17.77 -34.26
CA GLN A 38 -23.73 -17.76 -35.73
C GLN A 38 -24.55 -16.59 -36.30
N ARG A 39 -25.64 -16.17 -35.65
CA ARG A 39 -26.42 -14.99 -36.07
C ARG A 39 -25.68 -13.70 -35.77
N GLU A 40 -25.00 -13.64 -34.62
CA GLU A 40 -24.20 -12.46 -34.24
C GLU A 40 -23.01 -12.27 -35.18
N GLY A 41 -22.30 -13.33 -35.57
CA GLY A 41 -21.23 -13.26 -36.57
C GLY A 41 -21.72 -12.78 -37.95
N VAL A 42 -22.90 -13.24 -38.39
CA VAL A 42 -23.55 -12.74 -39.62
C VAL A 42 -23.96 -11.27 -39.48
N ARG A 43 -24.48 -10.86 -38.33
CA ARG A 43 -24.86 -9.47 -38.05
C ARG A 43 -23.66 -8.53 -38.06
N ALA A 44 -22.58 -8.88 -37.35
CA ALA A 44 -21.33 -8.12 -37.35
C ALA A 44 -20.75 -7.99 -38.77
N THR A 45 -20.83 -9.06 -39.58
CA THR A 45 -20.41 -9.02 -40.99
C THR A 45 -21.22 -8.00 -41.81
N ILE A 46 -22.54 -7.91 -41.59
CA ILE A 46 -23.41 -6.92 -42.25
C ILE A 46 -23.08 -5.50 -41.78
N GLU A 47 -22.88 -5.29 -40.48
CA GLU A 47 -22.57 -3.98 -39.90
C GLU A 47 -21.20 -3.47 -40.39
N VAL A 48 -20.17 -4.33 -40.46
CA VAL A 48 -18.87 -4.01 -41.09
C VAL A 48 -19.02 -3.64 -42.57
N GLN A 49 -19.88 -4.33 -43.34
CA GLN A 49 -20.15 -3.97 -44.73
C GLN A 49 -20.90 -2.63 -44.88
N VAL A 50 -21.73 -2.25 -43.90
CA VAL A 50 -22.40 -0.94 -43.86
C VAL A 50 -21.40 0.18 -43.57
N GLU A 51 -20.53 0.02 -42.58
CA GLU A 51 -19.50 1.02 -42.27
C GLU A 51 -18.48 1.18 -43.41
N ALA A 52 -18.03 0.07 -44.02
CA ALA A 52 -17.17 0.12 -45.21
C ALA A 52 -17.81 0.92 -46.36
N ARG A 53 -19.13 0.81 -46.57
CA ARG A 53 -19.87 1.60 -47.55
C ARG A 53 -19.96 3.10 -47.18
N LYS A 54 -19.97 3.45 -45.89
CA LYS A 54 -19.86 4.86 -45.45
C LYS A 54 -18.47 5.41 -45.77
N VAL A 55 -17.40 4.70 -45.39
CA VAL A 55 -16.01 5.11 -45.64
C VAL A 55 -15.75 5.34 -47.13
N VAL A 56 -16.23 4.45 -48.02
CA VAL A 56 -16.13 4.65 -49.48
C VAL A 56 -16.89 5.90 -49.95
N LYS A 57 -18.06 6.20 -49.37
CA LYS A 57 -18.86 7.40 -49.68
C LYS A 57 -18.21 8.68 -49.17
N GLU A 58 -17.51 8.65 -48.04
CA GLU A 58 -16.76 9.77 -47.48
C GLU A 58 -15.46 10.01 -48.25
N ASN A 59 -14.70 8.96 -48.57
CA ASN A 59 -13.53 9.07 -49.46
C ASN A 59 -13.89 9.66 -50.83
N LYS A 60 -15.06 9.31 -51.40
CA LYS A 60 -15.57 9.93 -52.63
C LYS A 60 -15.91 11.42 -52.46
N ARG A 61 -16.38 11.86 -51.29
CA ARG A 61 -16.62 13.28 -50.97
C ARG A 61 -15.30 14.03 -50.74
N LEU A 62 -14.35 13.44 -50.03
CA LEU A 62 -13.03 14.02 -49.79
C LEU A 62 -12.25 14.22 -51.09
N ARG A 63 -12.25 13.23 -52.01
CA ARG A 63 -11.66 13.38 -53.36
C ARG A 63 -12.39 14.40 -54.25
N ALA A 64 -13.66 14.71 -53.98
CA ALA A 64 -14.37 15.80 -54.66
C ALA A 64 -14.00 17.18 -54.07
N LEU A 65 -13.86 17.29 -52.75
CA LEU A 65 -13.41 18.49 -52.07
C LEU A 65 -11.95 18.84 -52.43
N LEU A 66 -11.05 17.85 -52.44
CA LEU A 66 -9.65 18.03 -52.82
C LEU A 66 -9.52 18.61 -54.24
N ARG A 67 -10.35 18.15 -55.19
CA ARG A 67 -10.41 18.73 -56.54
C ARG A 67 -10.91 20.19 -56.57
N GLN A 68 -11.82 20.59 -55.68
CA GLN A 68 -12.21 22.00 -55.54
C GLN A 68 -11.08 22.88 -54.99
N VAL A 69 -10.12 22.29 -54.26
CA VAL A 69 -8.89 22.94 -53.76
C VAL A 69 -7.73 22.81 -54.76
N GLY A 70 -7.98 22.31 -55.98
CA GLY A 70 -6.97 22.19 -57.04
C GLY A 70 -6.05 20.96 -56.93
N VAL A 71 -6.35 20.01 -56.05
CA VAL A 71 -5.58 18.77 -55.91
C VAL A 71 -6.18 17.70 -56.84
N GLU A 72 -5.42 17.29 -57.85
CA GLU A 72 -5.85 16.24 -58.79
C GLU A 72 -5.85 14.85 -58.15
N ASP A 73 -6.80 13.99 -58.54
CA ASP A 73 -6.88 12.60 -58.08
C ASP A 73 -5.57 11.81 -58.34
N GLY A 74 -4.81 12.16 -59.38
CA GLY A 74 -3.52 11.55 -59.70
C GLY A 74 -2.41 11.82 -58.67
N LEU A 75 -2.43 12.99 -58.02
CA LEU A 75 -1.49 13.29 -56.93
C LEU A 75 -1.88 12.53 -55.66
N VAL A 76 -3.18 12.35 -55.41
CA VAL A 76 -3.72 11.55 -54.30
C VAL A 76 -3.35 10.07 -54.48
N GLU A 77 -3.52 9.50 -55.68
CA GLU A 77 -3.10 8.13 -56.00
C GLU A 77 -1.58 7.94 -55.87
N LYS A 78 -0.77 8.92 -56.29
CA LYS A 78 0.69 8.89 -56.11
C LYS A 78 1.07 8.85 -54.63
N TRP A 79 0.46 9.72 -53.81
CA TRP A 79 0.75 9.80 -52.38
C TRP A 79 0.35 8.53 -51.61
N LEU A 80 -0.80 7.93 -51.96
CA LEU A 80 -1.23 6.63 -51.40
C LEU A 80 -0.26 5.50 -51.77
N ARG A 81 0.21 5.45 -53.02
CA ARG A 81 1.21 4.46 -53.46
C ARG A 81 2.59 4.65 -52.82
N GLU A 82 2.98 5.88 -52.51
CA GLU A 82 4.21 6.17 -51.76
C GLU A 82 4.15 5.69 -50.30
N ASP A 83 2.95 5.56 -49.71
CA ASP A 83 2.76 5.00 -48.37
C ASP A 83 2.68 3.47 -48.37
N GLU A 84 2.07 2.86 -49.39
CA GLU A 84 2.15 1.41 -49.59
C GLU A 84 3.56 0.93 -49.96
N GLY A 85 4.31 1.71 -50.76
CA GLY A 85 5.72 1.42 -51.07
C GLY A 85 6.60 1.32 -49.82
N LYS A 86 6.43 2.25 -48.88
CA LYS A 86 7.15 2.23 -47.58
C LYS A 86 6.77 1.04 -46.70
N LYS A 87 5.57 0.48 -46.85
CA LYS A 87 5.14 -0.75 -46.18
C LYS A 87 5.70 -2.01 -46.87
N ALA A 88 5.89 -1.96 -48.19
CA ALA A 88 6.48 -3.05 -48.96
C ALA A 88 8.01 -3.16 -48.76
N GLU A 89 8.74 -2.04 -48.73
CA GLU A 89 10.20 -2.02 -48.48
C GLU A 89 10.58 -2.50 -47.06
N ALA A 90 9.64 -2.43 -46.10
CA ALA A 90 9.79 -3.04 -44.78
C ALA A 90 9.50 -4.56 -44.76
N GLY A 91 8.99 -5.13 -45.85
CA GLY A 91 8.45 -6.50 -45.91
C GLY A 91 9.24 -7.49 -46.78
N ASP A 92 10.01 -7.04 -47.79
CA ASP A 92 10.74 -7.95 -48.70
C ASP A 92 12.27 -7.77 -48.66
N CYS A 93 12.90 -8.44 -47.70
CA CYS A 93 14.28 -8.90 -47.82
C CYS A 93 14.29 -10.45 -47.87
N GLY A 94 13.43 -11.02 -48.75
CA GLY A 94 12.89 -12.36 -48.58
C GLY A 94 13.20 -13.39 -49.68
N ARG A 95 13.65 -13.01 -50.89
CA ARG A 95 14.01 -14.00 -51.93
C ARG A 95 15.12 -13.59 -52.91
N ARG A 96 15.69 -14.63 -53.53
CA ARG A 96 16.94 -14.65 -54.31
C ARG A 96 16.70 -14.57 -55.82
N ARG A 97 17.71 -14.03 -56.53
CA ARG A 97 18.12 -14.37 -57.92
C ARG A 97 17.18 -13.90 -59.06
N ASP A 98 17.64 -13.60 -60.29
CA ASP A 98 18.97 -13.75 -60.92
C ASP A 98 19.38 -12.57 -61.86
N CYS A 99 20.68 -12.54 -62.17
CA CYS A 99 21.50 -11.92 -63.24
C CYS A 99 20.96 -10.95 -64.34
N VAL A 100 21.91 -10.10 -64.82
CA VAL A 100 21.95 -9.30 -66.09
C VAL A 100 21.02 -8.07 -66.14
N GLY A 101 21.44 -6.84 -66.52
CA GLY A 101 22.73 -6.30 -67.00
C GLY A 101 22.52 -5.15 -68.02
N ARG A 102 23.54 -4.29 -68.25
CA ARG A 102 23.54 -3.01 -69.04
C ARG A 102 22.90 -1.83 -68.26
N LYS A 103 23.44 -0.59 -68.21
CA LYS A 103 24.17 0.34 -69.12
C LYS A 103 23.28 1.22 -70.02
N ALA A 104 23.81 2.41 -70.35
CA ALA A 104 23.18 3.63 -70.89
C ALA A 104 22.49 4.49 -69.80
N ASP A 105 22.74 5.79 -69.60
CA ASP A 105 22.99 6.95 -70.51
C ASP A 105 21.69 7.48 -71.15
N SER A 106 21.37 8.78 -71.23
CA SER A 106 22.04 10.01 -70.74
C SER A 106 21.19 11.30 -70.96
N VAL A 107 21.51 12.39 -70.23
CA VAL A 107 21.54 13.82 -70.69
C VAL A 107 20.23 14.58 -71.09
N CYS A 108 20.04 15.75 -70.44
CA CYS A 108 19.45 17.07 -70.84
C CYS A 108 18.28 17.21 -71.85
N GLY A 109 17.36 18.19 -71.76
CA GLY A 109 17.33 19.46 -71.01
C GLY A 109 16.48 20.55 -71.73
N ARG A 110 16.45 21.79 -71.16
CA ARG A 110 15.68 23.00 -71.59
C ARG A 110 14.15 22.84 -71.42
N GLY A 111 13.32 23.88 -71.22
CA GLY A 111 13.40 25.33 -71.49
C GLY A 111 12.27 25.70 -72.48
N THR A 112 11.52 26.81 -72.40
CA THR A 112 11.82 28.13 -71.79
C THR A 112 10.52 28.96 -71.59
N THR A 113 10.44 29.75 -70.49
CA THR A 113 9.86 31.12 -70.29
C THR A 113 8.61 31.67 -71.02
N VAL A 114 7.87 32.54 -70.29
CA VAL A 114 7.22 33.87 -70.65
C VAL A 114 5.86 34.03 -69.90
N ASN A 115 5.47 35.15 -69.25
CA ASN A 115 6.14 36.35 -68.69
C ASN A 115 5.24 37.07 -67.65
N GLU A 116 5.84 37.87 -66.75
CA GLU A 116 5.32 39.13 -66.11
C GLU A 116 4.01 39.10 -65.25
N ALA A 117 3.76 40.02 -64.29
CA ALA A 117 4.36 41.34 -64.04
C ALA A 117 4.39 41.80 -62.54
N VAL A 118 5.41 42.60 -62.19
CA VAL A 118 5.46 43.72 -61.20
C VAL A 118 5.26 43.48 -59.68
N ALA A 119 6.20 44.00 -58.88
CA ALA A 119 6.17 44.30 -57.43
C ALA A 119 6.63 45.77 -57.20
N PRO A 120 6.69 46.35 -55.97
CA PRO A 120 7.67 46.02 -54.90
C PRO A 120 7.06 46.09 -53.47
N GLY A 121 7.73 45.96 -52.32
CA GLY A 121 9.12 45.70 -51.87
C GLY A 121 9.16 46.05 -50.35
N ILE A 122 9.78 45.34 -49.39
CA ILE A 122 11.07 44.64 -49.25
C ILE A 122 12.29 45.56 -49.08
N ILE A 123 12.83 45.55 -47.85
CA ILE A 123 14.26 45.55 -47.47
C ILE A 123 14.33 44.56 -46.28
N GLY A 124 15.24 43.58 -46.12
CA GLY A 124 16.57 43.33 -46.70
C GLY A 124 17.65 43.48 -45.60
N ALA A 125 18.73 42.70 -45.45
CA ALA A 125 19.29 41.48 -46.08
C ALA A 125 20.13 40.79 -44.95
N SER A 126 20.35 39.48 -44.80
CA SER A 126 20.83 38.39 -45.68
C SER A 126 22.28 38.50 -46.17
N GLY A 127 23.07 37.43 -46.02
CA GLY A 127 24.48 37.33 -46.44
C GLY A 127 25.17 36.02 -45.99
N GLU A 128 25.50 35.13 -46.95
CA GLU A 128 26.01 33.78 -46.69
C GLU A 128 27.40 33.48 -47.31
N ARG A 129 28.21 32.67 -46.62
CA ARG A 129 29.08 31.54 -47.08
C ARG A 129 29.93 31.06 -45.89
N ILE A 130 30.19 29.78 -45.55
CA ILE A 130 30.35 28.45 -46.21
C ILE A 130 31.83 27.98 -46.18
N CYS A 131 32.03 26.75 -45.66
CA CYS A 131 33.21 25.85 -45.74
C CYS A 131 34.50 26.10 -44.91
N ARG A 132 34.60 25.34 -43.80
CA ARG A 132 35.73 24.53 -43.27
C ARG A 132 37.20 24.89 -43.59
N GLU A 133 37.99 25.00 -42.51
CA GLU A 133 39.22 24.22 -42.26
C GLU A 133 39.52 24.15 -40.74
N GLY A 134 40.55 23.42 -40.29
CA GLY A 134 41.02 23.32 -38.87
C GLY A 134 42.54 23.54 -38.77
N PRO A 135 43.29 23.09 -37.73
CA PRO A 135 42.92 22.33 -36.50
C PRO A 135 43.59 22.91 -35.20
N THR A 136 43.75 22.09 -34.13
CA THR A 136 44.49 22.35 -32.84
C THR A 136 43.86 23.35 -31.85
N GLY A 137 44.11 23.31 -30.53
CA GLY A 137 44.71 22.27 -29.66
C GLY A 137 45.30 22.81 -28.34
N MET A 138 44.98 22.18 -27.17
CA MET A 138 45.54 22.45 -25.80
C MET A 138 45.27 23.86 -25.20
N ALA A 139 45.50 24.18 -23.90
CA ALA A 139 45.31 23.46 -22.61
C ALA A 139 45.50 24.42 -21.39
N ALA A 140 44.99 24.03 -20.20
CA ALA A 140 45.38 24.46 -18.83
C ALA A 140 45.12 25.91 -18.33
N GLY A 141 45.19 26.10 -16.99
CA GLY A 141 45.00 27.36 -16.23
C GLY A 141 43.54 27.60 -15.80
N ASP A 142 43.06 27.36 -14.57
CA ASP A 142 43.66 27.29 -13.22
C ASP A 142 44.04 28.68 -12.62
N CYS A 143 43.26 29.13 -11.62
CA CYS A 143 43.72 29.77 -10.37
C CYS A 143 42.55 30.26 -9.46
N ASP A 144 42.63 29.87 -8.18
CA ASP A 144 42.16 30.47 -6.91
C ASP A 144 40.77 31.14 -6.75
N LEU A 145 39.98 30.90 -5.67
CA LEU A 145 40.17 30.86 -4.20
C LEU A 145 40.08 32.21 -3.47
N TYR A 146 39.52 32.13 -2.25
CA TYR A 146 39.17 33.17 -1.26
C TYR A 146 37.86 33.96 -1.46
N VAL A 147 37.08 34.36 -0.43
CA VAL A 147 36.60 33.77 0.86
C VAL A 147 35.96 34.90 1.72
N ARG A 148 34.93 34.55 2.52
CA ARG A 148 34.33 35.28 3.67
C ARG A 148 33.34 36.47 3.45
N ASN A 149 32.12 36.23 3.98
CA ASN A 149 31.39 36.99 5.02
C ASN A 149 31.54 38.53 5.05
N GLY A 150 30.50 39.37 5.01
CA GLY A 150 29.23 39.30 5.77
C GLY A 150 29.05 40.57 6.63
N GLY A 151 27.82 40.94 7.03
CA GLY A 151 27.57 42.09 7.93
C GLY A 151 26.15 42.69 7.82
N ASN A 152 25.51 42.97 8.97
CA ASN A 152 24.20 43.62 9.10
C ASN A 152 24.33 45.12 9.44
N THR A 153 23.34 45.95 9.03
CA THR A 153 22.56 46.96 9.82
C THR A 153 21.67 47.75 8.82
N GLN A 154 20.37 48.06 9.05
CA GLN A 154 19.77 49.08 9.95
C GLN A 154 20.37 50.50 9.77
N THR A 155 19.66 51.63 9.70
CA THR A 155 18.21 52.01 9.76
C THR A 155 18.07 53.50 9.36
N GLY A 156 16.89 54.04 8.95
CA GLY A 156 16.64 55.50 9.02
C GLY A 156 15.57 56.13 8.08
N ASN A 157 14.57 56.80 8.66
CA ASN A 157 13.38 57.44 8.06
C ASN A 157 13.62 58.77 7.27
N GLY A 158 12.62 59.22 6.47
CA GLY A 158 12.45 60.66 6.10
C GLY A 158 11.40 60.98 5.01
N SER A 159 10.36 61.76 5.34
CA SER A 159 9.31 62.35 4.43
C SER A 159 9.45 63.91 4.41
N PRO A 160 8.53 64.78 3.89
CA PRO A 160 7.20 64.67 3.21
C PRO A 160 7.17 65.47 1.85
N THR A 161 6.11 66.06 1.23
CA THR A 161 4.66 66.37 1.50
C THR A 161 3.91 66.69 0.16
N GLU A 162 2.57 66.94 0.23
CA GLU A 162 1.73 67.95 -0.53
C GLU A 162 0.37 67.42 -1.10
N SER A 163 -0.54 68.34 -1.50
CA SER A 163 -2.03 68.21 -1.60
C SER A 163 -2.62 69.37 -2.48
N PRO A 164 -3.94 69.73 -2.60
CA PRO A 164 -5.20 69.30 -1.94
C PRO A 164 -6.48 69.23 -2.86
N ALA A 165 -7.69 69.41 -2.29
CA ALA A 165 -8.96 69.91 -2.93
C ALA A 165 -9.77 68.95 -3.86
N THR A 166 -11.07 69.09 -4.23
CA THR A 166 -12.38 69.72 -3.78
C THR A 166 -13.52 69.20 -4.74
N THR A 167 -14.87 69.29 -4.63
CA THR A 167 -15.92 69.82 -3.69
C THR A 167 -17.35 69.30 -4.07
N ASN A 168 -18.31 69.38 -3.13
CA ASN A 168 -19.78 69.61 -3.24
C ASN A 168 -20.84 68.61 -3.85
N ASP A 169 -21.84 68.32 -2.98
CA ASP A 169 -23.33 68.41 -3.14
C ASP A 169 -24.29 67.36 -3.80
N ALA A 170 -25.20 66.86 -2.94
CA ALA A 170 -26.68 66.84 -3.04
C ALA A 170 -27.55 65.71 -3.69
N ASN A 171 -28.04 64.80 -2.83
CA ASN A 171 -29.47 64.58 -2.45
C ASN A 171 -30.43 63.57 -3.17
N THR A 172 -31.18 62.82 -2.33
CA THR A 172 -32.45 62.05 -2.56
C THR A 172 -32.46 60.87 -3.56
N THR A 173 -33.15 59.73 -3.33
CA THR A 173 -34.08 59.25 -2.25
C THR A 173 -33.53 57.94 -1.62
N ASN A 174 -34.19 57.02 -0.88
CA ASN A 174 -35.61 56.73 -0.57
C ASN A 174 -35.79 55.98 0.79
N GLN A 175 -36.91 55.28 1.00
CA GLN A 175 -37.44 54.79 2.29
C GLN A 175 -38.33 53.52 2.12
N PRO A 176 -38.93 52.90 3.18
CA PRO A 176 -38.71 53.02 4.65
C PRO A 176 -38.75 51.70 5.50
N SER A 177 -38.21 51.78 6.73
CA SER A 177 -38.68 51.26 8.07
C SER A 177 -39.32 49.84 8.23
N SER A 178 -39.61 49.30 9.43
CA SER A 178 -39.55 49.71 10.87
C SER A 178 -39.18 48.48 11.74
N ALA A 179 -38.68 48.49 12.99
CA ALA A 179 -38.49 49.45 14.09
C ALA A 179 -39.39 49.24 15.35
N LEU A 180 -38.76 48.67 16.39
CA LEU A 180 -39.02 48.77 17.84
C LEU A 180 -40.33 48.27 18.50
N SER A 181 -40.25 48.12 19.82
CA SER A 181 -41.25 47.62 20.78
C SER A 181 -42.00 48.75 21.50
N SER A 182 -43.22 48.49 22.03
CA SER A 182 -43.59 48.83 23.43
C SER A 182 -45.01 48.39 23.88
N THR A 183 -45.10 48.04 25.17
CA THR A 183 -46.21 48.16 26.15
C THR A 183 -47.68 47.74 25.91
N CYS A 184 -48.20 47.10 26.97
CA CYS A 184 -49.54 46.60 27.29
C CYS A 184 -50.75 47.55 27.18
N SER A 185 -51.96 46.97 27.09
CA SER A 185 -53.03 47.15 28.12
C SER A 185 -54.21 46.16 27.97
N SER A 186 -54.73 45.66 29.12
CA SER A 186 -56.12 45.23 29.50
C SER A 186 -57.17 44.77 28.47
N SER A 187 -58.16 43.90 28.78
CA SER A 187 -58.47 43.01 29.93
C SER A 187 -59.74 42.17 29.65
N SER A 188 -59.91 40.99 30.28
CA SER A 188 -61.18 40.28 30.60
C SER A 188 -60.96 38.78 30.90
N GLN A 189 -61.79 38.02 31.64
CA GLN A 189 -62.62 38.31 32.84
C GLN A 189 -63.15 36.97 33.42
N LYS A 190 -63.41 36.87 34.74
CA LYS A 190 -64.10 35.76 35.47
C LYS A 190 -63.29 34.43 35.58
N LYS A 191 -63.49 33.53 36.57
CA LYS A 191 -64.47 33.47 37.69
C LYS A 191 -63.89 32.72 38.93
N CYS A 192 -64.51 32.89 40.10
CA CYS A 192 -64.04 32.44 41.42
C CYS A 192 -64.50 31.02 41.84
N ASN A 193 -63.86 30.35 42.82
CA ASN A 193 -64.38 30.25 44.21
C ASN A 193 -63.64 29.31 45.22
N ARG A 194 -63.78 29.67 46.51
CA ARG A 194 -63.83 28.86 47.76
C ARG A 194 -62.58 28.18 48.37
N ALA A 195 -62.52 28.32 49.70
CA ALA A 195 -61.82 27.50 50.71
C ALA A 195 -62.89 26.61 51.45
N PRO A 196 -62.66 25.83 52.55
CA PRO A 196 -61.55 25.90 53.53
C PRO A 196 -61.03 24.57 54.19
N SER A 197 -60.10 24.73 55.15
CA SER A 197 -59.86 23.91 56.37
C SER A 197 -59.29 22.47 56.31
N ALA A 198 -58.06 22.28 56.87
CA ALA A 198 -57.79 21.56 58.15
C ALA A 198 -56.50 20.68 58.21
N LEU A 199 -55.78 20.77 59.35
CA LEU A 199 -54.94 19.76 60.03
C LEU A 199 -53.68 19.14 59.35
N THR A 200 -52.51 19.71 59.71
CA THR A 200 -51.29 19.10 60.36
C THR A 200 -51.02 17.58 60.37
N PRO A 201 -49.73 17.10 60.53
CA PRO A 201 -48.44 17.82 60.61
C PRO A 201 -47.24 17.21 59.81
N ALA A 202 -46.11 17.94 59.84
CA ALA A 202 -44.71 17.46 59.71
C ALA A 202 -44.27 16.63 58.47
N THR A 203 -43.36 17.22 57.67
CA THR A 203 -42.58 16.54 56.63
C THR A 203 -41.08 16.71 56.92
N PRO A 204 -40.24 15.66 56.79
CA PRO A 204 -38.80 15.79 57.01
C PRO A 204 -38.12 16.64 55.93
N ARG A 205 -37.03 17.33 56.29
CA ARG A 205 -36.19 18.07 55.34
C ARG A 205 -35.49 17.08 54.40
N GLN A 206 -35.58 17.31 53.09
CA GLN A 206 -34.60 16.74 52.15
C GLN A 206 -33.23 17.39 52.40
N PRO A 207 -32.11 16.64 52.29
CA PRO A 207 -30.78 17.21 52.35
C PRO A 207 -30.48 18.00 51.08
N SER A 208 -29.96 19.22 51.23
CA SER A 208 -29.37 19.98 50.12
C SER A 208 -28.17 19.23 49.52
N PRO A 209 -27.89 19.34 48.21
CA PRO A 209 -26.70 18.75 47.61
C PRO A 209 -25.44 19.34 48.25
N LEU A 210 -24.61 18.48 48.84
CA LEU A 210 -23.32 18.85 49.44
C LEU A 210 -22.30 19.17 48.34
N ILE A 211 -22.10 20.47 48.10
CA ILE A 211 -21.01 20.98 47.25
C ILE A 211 -19.68 20.65 47.95
N LEU A 212 -18.83 19.86 47.29
CA LEU A 212 -17.49 19.49 47.77
C LEU A 212 -16.42 19.85 46.71
N PRO A 213 -15.20 20.24 47.14
CA PRO A 213 -14.08 20.46 46.22
C PRO A 213 -13.52 19.13 45.66
N PRO A 214 -12.88 19.15 44.47
CA PRO A 214 -12.52 17.94 43.72
C PRO A 214 -11.34 17.11 44.27
N CYS A 215 -10.57 17.62 45.24
CA CYS A 215 -9.37 16.98 45.82
C CYS A 215 -9.65 15.75 46.73
N LYS A 216 -10.54 14.83 46.30
CA LYS A 216 -10.98 13.64 47.06
C LYS A 216 -11.35 12.46 46.15
N LEU A 217 -10.58 12.23 45.10
CA LEU A 217 -10.88 11.21 44.09
C LEU A 217 -10.70 9.79 44.65
N LEU A 218 -9.59 9.53 45.36
CA LEU A 218 -9.35 8.25 46.03
C LEU A 218 -10.33 8.05 47.20
N THR A 219 -10.78 9.13 47.85
CA THR A 219 -11.85 9.07 48.87
C THR A 219 -13.22 8.70 48.27
N ARG A 220 -13.43 8.91 46.96
CA ARG A 220 -14.65 8.47 46.25
C ARG A 220 -14.52 7.03 45.76
N LEU A 221 -13.42 6.67 45.11
CA LEU A 221 -13.17 5.32 44.59
C LEU A 221 -13.11 4.26 45.72
N SER A 222 -12.63 4.63 46.91
CA SER A 222 -12.67 3.75 48.09
C SER A 222 -14.05 3.64 48.76
N ALA A 223 -14.99 4.54 48.45
CA ALA A 223 -16.37 4.50 48.94
C ALA A 223 -17.34 3.85 47.93
N ASP A 224 -17.08 3.99 46.64
CA ASP A 224 -17.80 3.34 45.53
C ASP A 224 -16.81 3.00 44.39
N PRO A 225 -16.32 1.74 44.32
CA PRO A 225 -15.43 1.28 43.24
C PRO A 225 -16.10 1.16 41.86
N SER A 226 -17.40 1.47 41.75
CA SER A 226 -18.19 1.42 40.52
C SER A 226 -18.66 2.79 40.02
N ALA A 227 -18.22 3.89 40.65
CA ALA A 227 -18.58 5.24 40.25
C ALA A 227 -17.96 5.64 38.90
N ASP A 228 -18.79 5.88 37.88
CA ASP A 228 -18.36 6.43 36.60
C ASP A 228 -17.92 7.90 36.76
N LEU A 229 -16.61 8.11 36.72
CA LEU A 229 -15.97 9.42 36.92
C LEU A 229 -16.31 10.44 35.81
N LEU A 230 -16.84 9.99 34.66
CA LEU A 230 -17.22 10.86 33.54
C LEU A 230 -18.60 11.53 33.74
N GLN A 231 -19.39 11.12 34.76
CA GLN A 231 -20.75 11.61 35.00
C GLN A 231 -20.86 12.66 36.13
N LEU A 232 -19.73 13.18 36.64
CA LEU A 232 -19.73 14.19 37.69
C LEU A 232 -20.17 15.57 37.14
N PRO A 233 -21.14 16.26 37.76
CA PRO A 233 -21.59 17.58 37.30
C PRO A 233 -20.50 18.65 37.40
N LEU A 234 -20.06 19.15 36.24
CA LEU A 234 -19.14 20.29 36.15
C LEU A 234 -19.89 21.61 36.31
N LEU A 235 -19.34 22.54 37.10
CA LEU A 235 -19.84 23.91 37.17
C LEU A 235 -19.41 24.70 35.91
N PRO A 236 -20.30 25.51 35.30
CA PRO A 236 -19.89 26.51 34.32
C PRO A 236 -19.02 27.59 34.97
N SER A 237 -17.97 28.03 34.27
CA SER A 237 -17.21 29.22 34.66
C SER A 237 -18.01 30.49 34.34
N GLU A 238 -18.35 31.29 35.34
CA GLU A 238 -18.96 32.61 35.12
C GLU A 238 -17.98 33.56 34.41
N SER A 239 -18.52 34.46 33.58
CA SER A 239 -17.74 35.30 32.68
C SER A 239 -17.94 36.80 32.94
N GLN A 240 -16.83 37.53 33.02
CA GLN A 240 -16.70 39.00 32.89
C GLN A 240 -17.31 39.91 33.97
N SER A 241 -16.48 40.80 34.50
CA SER A 241 -16.81 42.24 34.62
C SER A 241 -15.51 43.07 34.66
N SER A 242 -15.60 44.38 34.41
CA SER A 242 -14.44 45.24 34.09
C SER A 242 -14.34 46.48 34.97
N SER A 243 -13.14 46.83 35.44
CA SER A 243 -12.78 48.16 35.94
C SER A 243 -11.28 48.45 35.76
N SER A 244 -10.89 49.72 35.89
CA SER A 244 -9.55 50.25 35.59
C SER A 244 -9.42 51.64 36.26
N PRO A 245 -8.23 52.26 36.36
CA PRO A 245 -7.04 51.77 37.07
C PRO A 245 -6.56 52.78 38.13
N HIS A 246 -5.85 52.33 39.17
CA HIS A 246 -5.10 53.23 40.07
C HIS A 246 -3.71 52.71 40.41
N LYS A 247 -2.77 53.65 40.65
CA LYS A 247 -1.34 53.44 40.89
C LYS A 247 -1.00 53.45 42.40
N PRO A 248 0.25 53.13 42.82
CA PRO A 248 0.47 52.17 43.90
C PRO A 248 0.79 52.81 45.26
N SER A 249 0.73 51.98 46.30
CA SER A 249 1.32 52.22 47.62
C SER A 249 2.15 51.00 48.05
N ASN A 250 3.43 51.20 48.37
CA ASN A 250 4.32 50.12 48.77
C ASN A 250 3.97 49.56 50.16
N SER A 251 3.65 48.26 50.21
CA SER A 251 3.90 47.36 51.34
C SER A 251 4.52 46.07 50.81
N ASN A 252 5.35 45.40 51.61
CA ASN A 252 6.07 44.21 51.17
C ASN A 252 5.20 42.96 51.39
N ASP A 253 4.35 42.67 50.41
CA ASP A 253 3.61 41.42 50.28
C ASP A 253 4.09 40.73 48.98
N GLU A 254 4.37 39.42 49.03
CA GLU A 254 4.92 38.69 47.88
C GLU A 254 3.85 38.50 46.79
N GLU A 255 4.19 38.72 45.51
CA GLU A 255 3.24 38.61 44.38
C GLU A 255 2.85 37.14 44.13
N GLU A 256 1.80 36.71 44.82
CA GLU A 256 1.30 35.35 44.87
C GLU A 256 0.58 34.96 43.55
N GLU A 257 1.29 34.40 42.56
CA GLU A 257 0.68 34.02 41.26
C GLU A 257 -0.55 33.11 41.43
N PRO A 258 -1.64 33.31 40.66
CA PRO A 258 -2.91 32.60 40.84
C PRO A 258 -2.81 31.13 40.36
N GLY A 259 -2.77 30.20 41.32
CA GLY A 259 -2.66 28.76 41.08
C GLY A 259 -3.82 28.15 40.27
N ILE A 260 -3.53 27.07 39.55
CA ILE A 260 -4.47 26.44 38.62
C ILE A 260 -5.62 25.75 39.39
N PRO A 261 -6.90 25.95 39.01
CA PRO A 261 -8.03 25.25 39.62
C PRO A 261 -7.90 23.73 39.46
N CYS A 262 -8.13 22.97 40.54
CA CYS A 262 -7.88 21.52 40.53
C CYS A 262 -8.70 20.75 39.49
N THR A 263 -9.87 21.26 39.08
CA THR A 263 -10.67 20.72 37.97
C THR A 263 -9.92 20.79 36.63
N GLN A 264 -9.15 21.85 36.40
CA GLN A 264 -8.37 22.03 35.18
C GLN A 264 -7.07 21.21 35.21
N ALA A 265 -6.39 21.14 36.37
CA ALA A 265 -5.27 20.22 36.57
C ALA A 265 -5.68 18.75 36.33
N TYR A 266 -6.86 18.33 36.83
CA TYR A 266 -7.44 17.02 36.56
C TYR A 266 -7.71 16.80 35.07
N LEU A 267 -8.31 17.78 34.36
CA LEU A 267 -8.53 17.71 32.91
C LEU A 267 -7.25 17.67 32.08
N MET A 268 -6.13 18.21 32.58
CA MET A 268 -4.82 18.12 31.92
C MET A 268 -4.17 16.75 32.14
N LEU A 269 -4.14 16.26 33.39
CA LEU A 269 -3.50 14.98 33.73
C LEU A 269 -4.26 13.75 33.24
N THR A 270 -5.59 13.78 33.19
CA THR A 270 -6.42 12.65 32.70
C THR A 270 -6.20 12.33 31.21
N GLN A 271 -5.64 13.25 30.42
CA GLN A 271 -5.30 13.00 29.01
C GLN A 271 -4.10 12.03 28.85
N TYR A 272 -3.28 11.89 29.90
CA TYR A 272 -2.07 11.05 29.93
C TYR A 272 -2.25 9.76 30.75
N ALA A 273 -3.26 9.71 31.62
CA ALA A 273 -3.59 8.58 32.48
C ALA A 273 -4.10 7.38 31.65
N THR A 274 -3.17 6.53 31.23
CA THR A 274 -3.35 5.50 30.19
C THR A 274 -3.52 4.07 30.72
N SER A 275 -3.52 3.90 32.05
CA SER A 275 -3.82 2.65 32.76
C SER A 275 -4.38 2.98 34.15
N GLU A 276 -5.01 2.01 34.82
CA GLU A 276 -5.50 2.16 36.20
C GLU A 276 -4.35 2.57 37.15
N GLU A 277 -3.17 1.94 37.05
CA GLU A 277 -1.96 2.31 37.81
C GLU A 277 -1.55 3.79 37.61
N LYS A 278 -1.70 4.33 36.39
CA LYS A 278 -1.40 5.74 36.08
C LYS A 278 -2.51 6.68 36.54
N LEU A 279 -3.77 6.24 36.56
CA LEU A 279 -4.87 6.99 37.16
C LEU A 279 -4.65 7.13 38.66
N ASP A 280 -4.22 6.05 39.34
CA ASP A 280 -3.85 6.07 40.75
C ASP A 280 -2.65 6.96 41.05
N GLU A 281 -1.59 6.93 40.22
CA GLU A 281 -0.42 7.81 40.41
C GLU A 281 -0.76 9.28 40.12
N VAL A 282 -1.61 9.57 39.11
CA VAL A 282 -2.15 10.92 38.86
C VAL A 282 -3.04 11.40 40.01
N ALA A 283 -3.94 10.55 40.53
CA ALA A 283 -4.80 10.87 41.64
C ALA A 283 -3.98 11.15 42.92
N LYS A 284 -2.93 10.36 43.15
CA LYS A 284 -1.96 10.59 44.23
C LYS A 284 -1.24 11.93 44.08
N ILE A 285 -0.72 12.26 42.90
CA ILE A 285 -0.04 13.55 42.64
C ILE A 285 -1.00 14.73 42.87
N LEU A 286 -2.27 14.61 42.45
CA LEU A 286 -3.30 15.62 42.72
C LEU A 286 -3.64 15.74 44.21
N GLU A 287 -3.74 14.64 44.95
CA GLU A 287 -4.01 14.67 46.39
C GLU A 287 -2.79 15.11 47.23
N GLU A 288 -1.55 14.92 46.73
CA GLU A 288 -0.32 15.48 47.30
C GLU A 288 -0.13 16.98 46.98
N GLY A 289 -0.63 17.46 45.82
CA GLY A 289 -0.54 18.87 45.39
C GLY A 289 -1.68 19.81 45.84
N CYS A 290 -2.82 19.28 46.29
CA CYS A 290 -3.96 20.09 46.73
C CYS A 290 -3.73 20.75 48.11
N VAL A 291 -3.37 22.04 48.13
CA VAL A 291 -3.25 22.84 49.36
C VAL A 291 -4.63 23.10 49.99
N LYS A 292 -4.73 22.97 51.31
CA LYS A 292 -5.94 23.31 52.08
C LYS A 292 -5.91 24.76 52.57
N ASP A 293 -6.36 25.71 51.76
CA ASP A 293 -6.93 26.94 52.32
C ASP A 293 -8.19 27.45 51.60
N LYS A 294 -8.78 28.51 52.15
CA LYS A 294 -10.21 28.77 52.07
C LYS A 294 -10.63 29.49 50.78
N LYS A 295 -11.79 29.05 50.25
CA LYS A 295 -12.56 29.68 49.15
C LYS A 295 -11.92 29.64 47.75
N GLY A 296 -11.04 28.69 47.47
CA GLY A 296 -10.60 28.41 46.10
C GLY A 296 -9.56 27.30 46.06
N GLY A 297 -10.00 26.04 45.93
CA GLY A 297 -9.10 24.89 45.89
C GLY A 297 -8.31 24.84 44.57
N GLY A 298 -7.09 25.37 44.59
CA GLY A 298 -6.08 25.24 43.54
C GLY A 298 -4.85 24.47 44.02
N CYS A 299 -4.03 24.02 43.08
CA CYS A 299 -2.66 23.58 43.36
C CYS A 299 -1.72 24.80 43.24
N ARG A 300 -0.55 24.76 43.90
CA ARG A 300 0.51 25.78 43.77
C ARG A 300 1.88 25.15 43.98
N ASP A 301 2.91 25.75 43.37
CA ASP A 301 4.34 25.42 43.48
C ASP A 301 4.75 23.96 43.21
N GLY A 302 3.87 23.17 42.62
CA GLY A 302 4.27 22.02 41.79
C GLY A 302 4.59 22.42 40.34
N ASP A 303 4.04 23.54 39.86
CA ASP A 303 3.78 23.75 38.43
C ASP A 303 5.03 23.97 37.58
N ALA A 304 6.03 24.72 38.06
CA ALA A 304 7.31 24.85 37.34
C ALA A 304 8.00 23.48 37.17
N HIS A 305 7.91 22.62 38.20
CA HIS A 305 8.54 21.30 38.19
C HIS A 305 7.68 20.24 37.46
N LEU A 306 6.36 20.44 37.37
CA LEU A 306 5.44 19.64 36.57
C LEU A 306 5.53 20.00 35.08
N LEU A 307 5.46 21.27 34.69
CA LEU A 307 5.61 21.71 33.30
C LEU A 307 6.99 21.38 32.73
N GLU A 308 8.05 21.50 33.54
CA GLU A 308 9.40 21.06 33.15
C GLU A 308 9.50 19.52 33.06
N ARG A 309 8.74 18.77 33.87
CA ARG A 309 8.63 17.31 33.79
C ARG A 309 7.78 16.87 32.59
N GLU A 310 6.73 17.59 32.22
CA GLU A 310 5.92 17.39 31.02
C GLU A 310 6.73 17.71 29.76
N ARG A 311 7.47 18.82 29.76
CA ARG A 311 8.43 19.16 28.70
C ARG A 311 9.46 18.05 28.52
N LYS A 312 10.09 17.61 29.61
CA LYS A 312 11.05 16.51 29.59
C LYS A 312 10.43 15.16 29.23
N LEU A 313 9.17 14.88 29.59
CA LEU A 313 8.45 13.68 29.16
C LEU A 313 8.06 13.73 27.67
N SER A 314 7.75 14.92 27.15
CA SER A 314 7.46 15.15 25.73
C SER A 314 8.73 15.05 24.88
N GLU A 315 9.84 15.67 25.33
CA GLU A 315 11.16 15.57 24.71
C GLU A 315 11.69 14.13 24.79
N GLN A 316 11.63 13.46 25.95
CA GLN A 316 11.95 12.03 26.07
C GLN A 316 11.03 11.16 25.20
N GLY A 317 9.74 11.50 25.09
CA GLY A 317 8.79 10.81 24.20
C GLY A 317 9.15 10.98 22.72
N GLN A 318 9.60 12.16 22.31
CA GLN A 318 10.07 12.43 20.94
C GLN A 318 11.41 11.76 20.65
N ILE A 319 12.37 11.81 21.59
CA ILE A 319 13.66 11.11 21.48
C ILE A 319 13.42 9.59 21.40
N LEU A 320 12.62 9.02 22.30
CA LEU A 320 12.31 7.60 22.29
C LEU A 320 11.54 7.19 21.02
N TYR A 321 10.65 8.04 20.48
CA TYR A 321 9.99 7.80 19.19
C TYR A 321 10.98 7.88 18.01
N ALA A 322 11.98 8.77 18.07
CA ALA A 322 13.04 8.85 17.07
C ALA A 322 13.96 7.63 17.12
N ASP A 323 14.35 7.16 18.30
CA ASP A 323 15.12 5.92 18.50
C ASP A 323 14.34 4.68 18.03
N GLN A 324 13.03 4.61 18.30
CA GLN A 324 12.15 3.56 17.77
C GLN A 324 12.10 3.58 16.24
N LEU A 325 11.91 4.75 15.65
CA LEU A 325 11.89 4.91 14.20
C LEU A 325 13.24 4.56 13.58
N LEU A 326 14.36 4.91 14.23
CA LEU A 326 15.70 4.55 13.78
C LEU A 326 15.94 3.02 13.85
N ALA A 327 15.46 2.37 14.91
CA ALA A 327 15.54 0.91 15.05
C ALA A 327 14.69 0.17 13.99
N ALA A 328 13.52 0.69 13.65
CA ALA A 328 12.68 0.15 12.57
C ALA A 328 13.19 0.51 11.15
N ALA A 329 13.84 1.67 10.98
CA ALA A 329 14.31 2.16 9.68
C ALA A 329 15.76 1.76 9.32
N ALA A 330 16.59 1.31 10.28
CA ALA A 330 17.90 0.76 9.94
C ALA A 330 17.80 -0.51 9.04
N PRO A 331 16.83 -1.44 9.26
CA PRO A 331 16.50 -2.49 8.30
C PRO A 331 16.09 -1.98 6.91
N THR A 332 15.31 -0.89 6.80
CA THR A 332 14.73 -0.37 5.54
C THR A 332 15.73 -0.32 4.38
N VAL A 333 16.91 0.27 4.61
CA VAL A 333 17.95 0.42 3.57
C VAL A 333 18.56 -0.93 3.18
N HIS A 334 18.76 -1.82 4.16
CA HIS A 334 19.26 -3.16 3.92
C HIS A 334 18.25 -4.00 3.13
N THR A 335 16.96 -3.94 3.48
CA THR A 335 15.90 -4.61 2.73
C THR A 335 15.82 -4.10 1.29
N ALA A 336 15.72 -2.79 1.10
CA ALA A 336 15.53 -2.19 -0.22
C ALA A 336 16.67 -2.55 -1.20
N ALA A 337 17.90 -2.61 -0.71
CA ALA A 337 19.08 -2.99 -1.49
C ALA A 337 19.20 -4.50 -1.74
N TYR A 338 18.95 -5.34 -0.72
CA TYR A 338 19.37 -6.76 -0.74
C TYR A 338 18.24 -7.79 -0.76
N ALA A 339 17.00 -7.44 -0.43
CA ALA A 339 15.89 -8.39 -0.46
C ALA A 339 15.59 -8.83 -1.91
N PRO A 340 15.70 -10.14 -2.25
CA PRO A 340 15.31 -10.64 -3.55
C PRO A 340 13.82 -10.39 -3.81
N ILE A 341 13.44 -10.11 -5.06
CA ILE A 341 12.05 -10.23 -5.50
C ILE A 341 11.72 -11.72 -5.53
N GLN A 342 10.60 -12.11 -4.91
CA GLN A 342 10.19 -13.52 -4.78
C GLN A 342 8.90 -13.84 -5.55
N ASP A 343 8.27 -12.82 -6.12
CA ASP A 343 6.91 -12.84 -6.63
C ASP A 343 6.89 -12.21 -8.03
N CYS A 344 6.33 -12.93 -9.01
CA CYS A 344 6.28 -12.47 -10.40
C CYS A 344 5.26 -11.34 -10.62
N ASP A 345 4.24 -11.21 -9.77
CA ASP A 345 3.30 -10.09 -9.87
C ASP A 345 3.91 -8.79 -9.33
N GLU A 346 4.82 -8.85 -8.35
CA GLU A 346 5.60 -7.67 -7.95
C GLU A 346 6.24 -7.02 -9.19
N VAL A 347 6.76 -7.85 -10.09
CA VAL A 347 7.36 -7.45 -11.37
C VAL A 347 6.29 -7.04 -12.38
N PHE A 348 5.50 -8.00 -12.89
CA PHE A 348 4.69 -7.81 -14.09
C PHE A 348 3.38 -7.05 -13.84
N ASN A 349 2.95 -6.93 -12.59
CA ASN A 349 1.75 -6.18 -12.20
C ASN A 349 2.04 -4.84 -11.50
N TYR A 350 3.27 -4.57 -11.05
CA TYR A 350 3.58 -3.29 -10.38
C TYR A 350 4.86 -2.62 -10.92
N TRP A 351 6.02 -3.28 -10.92
CA TRP A 351 7.24 -2.67 -11.48
C TRP A 351 7.14 -2.34 -12.98
N GLU A 352 6.63 -3.25 -13.81
CA GLU A 352 6.53 -3.05 -15.27
C GLU A 352 5.45 -2.03 -15.67
N PRO A 353 4.25 -1.99 -15.06
CA PRO A 353 3.31 -0.87 -15.23
C PRO A 353 3.83 0.47 -14.72
N THR A 354 4.60 0.51 -13.61
CA THR A 354 5.28 1.74 -13.15
C THR A 354 6.34 2.16 -14.18
N HIS A 355 7.10 1.22 -14.72
CA HIS A 355 8.07 1.46 -15.80
C HIS A 355 7.40 1.99 -17.08
N TYR A 356 6.20 1.49 -17.42
CA TYR A 356 5.42 2.01 -18.56
C TYR A 356 4.95 3.46 -18.34
N LEU A 357 4.42 3.79 -17.15
CA LEU A 357 4.05 5.19 -16.83
C LEU A 357 5.28 6.11 -16.77
N SER A 358 6.45 5.59 -16.38
CA SER A 358 7.66 6.39 -16.26
C SER A 358 8.39 6.60 -17.58
N HIS A 359 8.68 5.52 -18.31
CA HIS A 359 9.55 5.46 -19.50
C HIS A 359 8.80 5.24 -20.83
N GLY A 360 7.50 4.92 -20.80
CA GLY A 360 6.66 4.76 -22.00
C GLY A 360 6.72 3.38 -22.69
N TYR A 361 7.47 2.42 -22.13
CA TYR A 361 7.50 1.02 -22.56
C TYR A 361 7.59 0.10 -21.33
N GLY A 362 7.19 -1.16 -21.47
CA GLY A 362 7.18 -2.15 -20.38
C GLY A 362 6.26 -3.33 -20.70
N LEU A 363 6.23 -4.31 -19.80
CA LEU A 363 5.36 -5.48 -19.89
C LEU A 363 4.05 -5.31 -19.10
N GLN A 364 3.01 -6.03 -19.52
CA GLN A 364 1.68 -6.06 -18.90
C GLN A 364 1.11 -7.47 -18.81
N THR A 365 0.37 -7.74 -17.74
CA THR A 365 -0.49 -8.94 -17.62
C THR A 365 -1.83 -8.71 -18.31
N TRP A 366 -2.65 -9.76 -18.39
CA TRP A 366 -4.06 -9.64 -18.81
C TRP A 366 -4.89 -8.76 -17.87
N GLU A 367 -4.49 -8.64 -16.60
CA GLU A 367 -5.24 -7.94 -15.54
C GLU A 367 -5.30 -6.42 -15.74
N TYR A 368 -4.37 -5.88 -16.55
CA TYR A 368 -4.32 -4.50 -17.01
C TYR A 368 -5.05 -4.24 -18.33
N SER A 369 -5.62 -5.27 -18.97
CA SER A 369 -6.48 -5.07 -20.13
C SER A 369 -7.78 -4.34 -19.72
N PRO A 370 -8.24 -3.30 -20.44
CA PRO A 370 -9.51 -2.61 -20.21
C PRO A 370 -10.77 -3.50 -20.37
N GLU A 371 -10.60 -4.74 -20.81
CA GLU A 371 -11.63 -5.77 -20.83
C GLU A 371 -11.94 -6.28 -19.40
N PHE A 372 -10.89 -6.52 -18.60
CA PHE A 372 -10.97 -7.14 -17.28
C PHE A 372 -10.80 -6.12 -16.12
N ALA A 373 -9.86 -5.18 -16.26
CA ALA A 373 -9.59 -4.09 -15.32
C ALA A 373 -9.59 -4.51 -13.83
N ILE A 374 -8.73 -5.47 -13.47
CA ILE A 374 -8.56 -5.97 -12.09
C ILE A 374 -7.26 -5.52 -11.41
N ARG A 375 -6.59 -4.51 -11.98
CA ARG A 375 -5.46 -3.79 -11.36
C ARG A 375 -5.67 -2.28 -11.47
N SER A 376 -5.24 -1.55 -10.43
CA SER A 376 -5.51 -0.11 -10.31
C SER A 376 -4.33 0.71 -10.82
N TRP A 377 -4.60 1.57 -11.79
CA TRP A 377 -3.67 2.59 -12.26
C TRP A 377 -3.45 3.68 -11.21
N ALA A 378 -4.40 3.91 -10.29
CA ALA A 378 -4.21 4.82 -9.17
C ALA A 378 -3.09 4.35 -8.22
N TYR A 379 -3.02 3.05 -7.91
CA TYR A 379 -1.94 2.48 -7.10
C TYR A 379 -0.57 2.59 -7.78
N VAL A 380 -0.49 2.27 -9.08
CA VAL A 380 0.75 2.36 -9.87
C VAL A 380 1.20 3.81 -10.06
N GLY A 381 0.28 4.70 -10.41
CA GLY A 381 0.54 6.12 -10.67
C GLY A 381 1.08 6.87 -9.45
N LEU A 382 0.59 6.54 -8.24
CA LEU A 382 1.09 7.11 -6.98
C LEU A 382 2.59 6.84 -6.79
N HIS A 383 3.03 5.60 -7.04
CA HIS A 383 4.42 5.20 -6.89
C HIS A 383 5.29 5.64 -8.08
N ALA A 384 4.74 5.68 -9.30
CA ALA A 384 5.43 6.24 -10.46
C ALA A 384 5.74 7.73 -10.30
N LEU A 385 4.85 8.50 -9.63
CA LEU A 385 5.12 9.88 -9.24
C LEU A 385 6.24 9.99 -8.20
N ALA A 386 6.25 9.10 -7.21
CA ALA A 386 7.29 9.07 -6.18
C ALA A 386 8.67 8.67 -6.75
N GLY A 387 8.73 7.64 -7.59
CA GLY A 387 9.96 7.16 -8.23
C GLY A 387 10.64 8.25 -9.08
N LYS A 388 9.85 9.01 -9.87
CA LYS A 388 10.33 10.11 -10.71
C LYS A 388 11.02 11.27 -9.97
N LEU A 389 10.90 11.35 -8.65
CA LEU A 389 11.67 12.31 -7.85
C LEU A 389 13.16 11.94 -7.76
N ALA A 390 13.53 10.70 -8.07
CA ALA A 390 14.90 10.18 -8.04
C ALA A 390 15.35 9.64 -9.40
N LEU A 391 15.47 10.54 -10.38
CA LEU A 391 15.78 10.34 -11.81
C LEU A 391 16.93 9.36 -12.20
N VAL A 392 17.74 8.89 -11.23
CA VAL A 392 18.91 8.00 -11.45
C VAL A 392 18.74 6.64 -10.75
N PHE A 393 17.80 6.52 -9.81
CA PHE A 393 17.67 5.35 -8.93
C PHE A 393 16.20 4.95 -8.67
N GLU A 394 15.26 5.26 -9.58
CA GLU A 394 13.80 5.13 -9.37
C GLU A 394 13.38 3.82 -8.68
N PHE A 395 13.90 2.67 -9.13
CA PHE A 395 13.62 1.34 -8.57
C PHE A 395 14.01 1.24 -7.08
N TYR A 396 15.30 1.42 -6.75
CA TYR A 396 15.78 1.32 -5.37
C TYR A 396 15.21 2.42 -4.47
N PHE A 397 15.00 3.63 -5.00
CA PHE A 397 14.37 4.73 -4.27
C PHE A 397 12.92 4.41 -3.89
N THR A 398 12.15 3.79 -4.80
CA THR A 398 10.79 3.33 -4.54
C THR A 398 10.77 2.25 -3.45
N ARG A 399 11.71 1.30 -3.47
CA ARG A 399 11.86 0.30 -2.39
C ARG A 399 12.22 0.91 -1.04
N ILE A 400 13.06 1.95 -1.01
CA ILE A 400 13.39 2.70 0.21
C ILE A 400 12.14 3.40 0.74
N ILE A 401 11.32 4.04 -0.11
CA ILE A 401 10.06 4.67 0.29
C ILE A 401 9.09 3.64 0.88
N LEU A 402 8.91 2.48 0.22
CA LEU A 402 8.01 1.41 0.70
C LEU A 402 8.41 0.91 2.08
N ALA A 403 9.68 0.54 2.28
CA ALA A 403 10.16 0.03 3.57
C ALA A 403 10.33 1.12 4.63
N PHE A 404 10.45 2.41 4.27
CA PHE A 404 10.37 3.52 5.23
C PHE A 404 8.92 3.74 5.68
N ALA A 405 7.95 3.68 4.77
CA ALA A 405 6.53 3.73 5.11
C ALA A 405 6.13 2.56 6.02
N CYS A 406 6.68 1.36 5.78
CA CYS A 406 6.55 0.20 6.69
C CYS A 406 7.08 0.53 8.09
N ALA A 407 8.34 0.97 8.20
CA ALA A 407 8.96 1.33 9.48
C ALA A 407 8.20 2.42 10.25
N VAL A 408 7.65 3.42 9.56
CA VAL A 408 6.77 4.45 10.18
C VAL A 408 5.47 3.83 10.70
N CYS A 409 4.83 2.93 9.95
CA CYS A 409 3.60 2.27 10.37
C CYS A 409 3.83 1.30 11.54
N GLU A 410 4.93 0.54 11.53
CA GLU A 410 5.39 -0.29 12.65
C GLU A 410 5.63 0.54 13.90
N THR A 411 6.35 1.66 13.78
CA THR A 411 6.64 2.57 14.90
C THR A 411 5.36 3.16 15.51
N ARG A 412 4.37 3.51 14.68
CA ARG A 412 3.05 3.98 15.15
C ARG A 412 2.29 2.90 15.92
N LEU A 413 2.22 1.68 15.39
CA LEU A 413 1.56 0.56 16.07
C LEU A 413 2.30 0.17 17.37
N PHE A 414 3.63 0.09 17.35
CA PHE A 414 4.48 -0.16 18.53
C PHE A 414 4.22 0.87 19.64
N SER A 415 4.25 2.16 19.31
CA SER A 415 3.97 3.25 20.26
C SER A 415 2.58 3.11 20.89
N THR A 416 1.58 2.71 20.10
CA THR A 416 0.23 2.46 20.60
C THR A 416 0.18 1.20 21.48
N ILE A 417 0.83 0.10 21.12
CA ILE A 417 0.93 -1.11 21.95
C ILE A 417 1.57 -0.80 23.31
N GLN A 418 2.65 -0.01 23.34
CA GLN A 418 3.29 0.41 24.59
C GLN A 418 2.36 1.24 25.49
N ARG A 419 1.55 2.13 24.90
CA ARG A 419 0.61 3.01 25.62
C ARG A 419 -0.68 2.31 26.07
N THR A 420 -1.17 1.33 25.31
CA THR A 420 -2.51 0.73 25.49
C THR A 420 -2.51 -0.67 26.12
N LEU A 421 -1.39 -1.40 26.06
CA LEU A 421 -1.26 -2.74 26.64
C LEU A 421 -0.16 -2.79 27.70
N ASN A 422 1.10 -2.86 27.27
CA ASN A 422 2.23 -2.91 28.18
C ASN A 422 3.54 -2.59 27.45
N PRO A 423 4.48 -1.83 28.03
CA PRO A 423 5.79 -1.59 27.43
C PRO A 423 6.56 -2.85 27.05
N ARG A 424 6.39 -3.96 27.80
CA ARG A 424 7.01 -5.26 27.49
C ARG A 424 6.37 -5.93 26.26
N VAL A 425 5.06 -5.80 26.07
CA VAL A 425 4.38 -6.30 24.86
C VAL A 425 4.85 -5.49 23.65
N GLY A 426 5.03 -4.17 23.78
CA GLY A 426 5.65 -3.35 22.74
C GLY A 426 7.04 -3.84 22.38
N LEU A 427 7.94 -4.00 23.36
CA LEU A 427 9.30 -4.51 23.11
C LEU A 427 9.30 -5.88 22.41
N LEU A 428 8.45 -6.81 22.85
CA LEU A 428 8.34 -8.13 22.21
C LEU A 428 7.75 -8.05 20.79
N PHE A 429 6.86 -7.10 20.50
CA PHE A 429 6.36 -6.83 19.15
C PHE A 429 7.49 -6.37 18.22
N LEU A 430 8.31 -5.40 18.65
CA LEU A 430 9.44 -4.90 17.85
C LEU A 430 10.50 -5.99 17.62
N LEU A 431 10.81 -6.79 18.64
CA LEU A 431 11.71 -7.95 18.47
C LEU A 431 11.12 -8.98 17.50
N ALA A 432 9.80 -9.18 17.52
CA ALA A 432 9.11 -10.07 16.58
C ALA A 432 9.10 -9.53 15.15
N THR A 433 8.86 -8.23 14.91
CA THR A 433 8.87 -7.69 13.53
C THR A 433 10.28 -7.62 12.96
N VAL A 434 11.22 -6.97 13.65
CA VAL A 434 12.59 -6.71 13.15
C VAL A 434 13.39 -7.99 12.92
N SER A 435 13.14 -9.07 13.69
CA SER A 435 13.83 -10.36 13.49
C SER A 435 13.17 -11.30 12.48
N SER A 436 11.94 -11.03 12.02
CA SER A 436 11.18 -11.99 11.21
C SER A 436 11.43 -11.85 9.70
N PRO A 437 11.90 -12.92 9.01
CA PRO A 437 12.05 -12.93 7.55
C PRO A 437 10.80 -12.49 6.78
N GLY A 438 9.60 -12.77 7.31
CA GLY A 438 8.34 -12.33 6.69
C GLY A 438 8.23 -10.81 6.63
N MET A 439 8.48 -10.10 7.74
CA MET A 439 8.46 -8.63 7.78
C MET A 439 9.60 -8.03 6.96
N PHE A 440 10.79 -8.63 7.01
CA PHE A 440 11.92 -8.23 6.17
C PHE A 440 11.49 -8.19 4.70
N HIS A 441 10.99 -9.29 4.13
CA HIS A 441 10.59 -9.30 2.72
C HIS A 441 9.36 -8.45 2.43
N ALA A 442 8.31 -8.49 3.26
CA ALA A 442 7.08 -7.73 3.02
C ALA A 442 7.29 -6.20 3.04
N SER A 443 8.22 -5.68 3.86
CA SER A 443 8.43 -4.24 4.03
C SER A 443 8.83 -3.50 2.75
N ALA A 444 9.65 -4.11 1.87
CA ALA A 444 10.13 -3.51 0.62
C ALA A 444 9.55 -4.14 -0.66
N ALA A 445 8.60 -5.08 -0.52
CA ALA A 445 7.90 -5.67 -1.65
C ALA A 445 6.86 -4.70 -2.20
N TYR A 446 6.91 -4.41 -3.51
CA TYR A 446 5.97 -3.51 -4.16
C TYR A 446 4.64 -4.22 -4.49
N LEU A 447 3.92 -4.63 -3.44
CA LEU A 447 2.67 -5.37 -3.53
C LEU A 447 1.52 -4.66 -2.78
N PRO A 448 0.27 -4.70 -3.29
CA PRO A 448 -0.89 -4.16 -2.59
C PRO A 448 -1.19 -4.85 -1.26
N SER A 449 -0.70 -6.09 -1.05
CA SER A 449 -0.74 -6.79 0.24
C SER A 449 0.19 -6.17 1.28
N SER A 450 1.38 -5.69 0.89
CA SER A 450 2.27 -4.89 1.75
C SER A 450 1.70 -3.51 2.04
N PHE A 451 1.01 -2.89 1.06
CA PHE A 451 0.26 -1.66 1.33
C PHE A 451 -0.88 -1.90 2.34
N ALA A 452 -1.67 -2.97 2.17
CA ALA A 452 -2.72 -3.37 3.09
C ALA A 452 -2.18 -3.75 4.49
N MET A 453 -0.96 -4.29 4.60
CA MET A 453 -0.25 -4.50 5.86
C MET A 453 0.04 -3.18 6.57
N ASN A 454 0.60 -2.19 5.87
CA ASN A 454 0.87 -0.87 6.43
C ASN A 454 -0.41 -0.17 6.89
N MET A 455 -1.47 -0.23 6.07
CA MET A 455 -2.77 0.32 6.41
C MET A 455 -3.44 -0.42 7.57
N THR A 456 -3.24 -1.74 7.70
CA THR A 456 -3.68 -2.53 8.86
C THR A 456 -3.01 -2.06 10.15
N MET A 457 -1.71 -1.74 10.12
CA MET A 457 -1.01 -1.21 11.31
C MET A 457 -1.60 0.13 11.77
N LEU A 458 -1.92 1.03 10.83
CA LEU A 458 -2.58 2.30 11.13
C LEU A 458 -4.03 2.12 11.61
N GLY A 459 -4.78 1.17 11.02
CA GLY A 459 -6.14 0.82 11.42
C GLY A 459 -6.21 0.23 12.83
N MET A 460 -5.38 -0.78 13.12
CA MET A 460 -5.21 -1.35 14.47
C MET A 460 -4.81 -0.26 15.47
N SER A 461 -3.81 0.56 15.14
CA SER A 461 -3.38 1.68 16.00
C SER A 461 -4.52 2.66 16.29
N ALA A 462 -5.44 2.92 15.35
CA ALA A 462 -6.55 3.83 15.56
C ALA A 462 -7.67 3.24 16.44
N PHE A 463 -7.97 1.94 16.33
CA PHE A 463 -8.96 1.30 17.22
C PHE A 463 -8.42 1.04 18.63
N MET A 464 -7.11 0.76 18.77
CA MET A 464 -6.47 0.56 20.07
C MET A 464 -6.33 1.87 20.86
N ASP A 465 -5.95 2.97 20.19
CA ASP A 465 -5.67 4.27 20.82
C ASP A 465 -6.93 5.08 21.13
N TRP A 466 -7.31 5.13 22.42
CA TRP A 466 -8.46 5.89 22.93
C TRP A 466 -8.08 7.28 23.48
N GLN A 467 -6.82 7.75 23.36
CA GLN A 467 -6.42 9.07 23.84
C GLN A 467 -7.11 10.18 23.04
N GLY A 468 -7.93 10.99 23.70
CA GLY A 468 -8.79 11.98 23.03
C GLY A 468 -10.10 11.41 22.47
N GLY A 469 -10.49 10.19 22.85
CA GLY A 469 -11.75 9.55 22.46
C GLY A 469 -11.58 8.44 21.42
N LEU A 470 -12.71 7.83 21.01
CA LEU A 470 -12.76 6.64 20.15
C LEU A 470 -12.56 7.00 18.67
N LYS A 471 -11.40 6.61 18.11
CA LYS A 471 -10.94 7.04 16.77
C LYS A 471 -11.51 6.20 15.62
N THR A 472 -12.57 5.42 15.86
CA THR A 472 -13.46 4.69 14.92
C THR A 472 -13.35 5.10 13.44
N ALA A 473 -13.64 6.36 13.12
CA ALA A 473 -13.69 6.85 11.74
C ALA A 473 -12.33 6.78 11.03
N HIS A 474 -11.24 7.00 11.77
CA HIS A 474 -9.88 6.83 11.29
C HIS A 474 -9.51 5.35 11.17
N GLY A 475 -9.95 4.50 12.09
CA GLY A 475 -9.77 3.04 12.00
C GLY A 475 -10.43 2.46 10.75
N ILE A 476 -11.71 2.80 10.53
CA ILE A 476 -12.46 2.46 9.31
C ILE A 476 -11.74 2.98 8.07
N PHE A 477 -11.36 4.26 8.05
CA PHE A 477 -10.68 4.86 6.90
C PHE A 477 -9.35 4.19 6.56
N TRP A 478 -8.53 3.82 7.55
CA TRP A 478 -7.26 3.14 7.29
C TRP A 478 -7.47 1.73 6.73
N PHE A 479 -8.35 0.91 7.31
CA PHE A 479 -8.68 -0.39 6.72
C PHE A 479 -9.30 -0.24 5.33
N ALA A 480 -10.14 0.77 5.11
CA ALA A 480 -10.71 1.07 3.80
C ALA A 480 -9.64 1.47 2.78
N ALA A 481 -8.68 2.32 3.13
CA ALA A 481 -7.53 2.62 2.26
C ALA A 481 -6.74 1.36 1.92
N GLY A 482 -6.50 0.48 2.91
CA GLY A 482 -5.90 -0.84 2.73
C GLY A 482 -6.69 -1.77 1.80
N GLY A 483 -8.02 -1.64 1.74
CA GLY A 483 -8.88 -2.41 0.84
C GLY A 483 -9.07 -1.79 -0.56
N ILE A 484 -9.07 -0.46 -0.67
CA ILE A 484 -9.37 0.28 -1.90
C ILE A 484 -8.12 0.45 -2.78
N LEU A 485 -6.97 0.84 -2.18
CA LEU A 485 -5.69 0.98 -2.88
C LEU A 485 -4.82 -0.27 -2.75
N GLY A 486 -4.98 -1.03 -1.65
CA GLY A 486 -4.28 -2.28 -1.41
C GLY A 486 -5.05 -3.48 -1.97
N TRP A 487 -5.60 -4.30 -1.08
CA TRP A 487 -6.25 -5.55 -1.42
C TRP A 487 -7.62 -5.67 -0.72
N PRO A 488 -8.76 -5.74 -1.45
CA PRO A 488 -10.09 -5.55 -0.87
C PRO A 488 -10.47 -6.58 0.20
N PHE A 489 -9.85 -7.76 0.18
CA PHE A 489 -10.06 -8.80 1.20
C PHE A 489 -9.54 -8.38 2.59
N ALA A 490 -8.55 -7.49 2.67
CA ALA A 490 -7.97 -6.98 3.92
C ALA A 490 -9.00 -6.27 4.82
N LEU A 491 -10.15 -5.84 4.27
CA LEU A 491 -11.28 -5.30 5.04
C LEU A 491 -11.78 -6.28 6.11
N ALA A 492 -11.60 -7.59 5.93
CA ALA A 492 -11.96 -8.59 6.94
C ALA A 492 -11.22 -8.40 8.28
N LEU A 493 -10.01 -7.81 8.27
CA LEU A 493 -9.22 -7.55 9.49
C LEU A 493 -9.83 -6.45 10.37
N ALA A 494 -10.70 -5.59 9.82
CA ALA A 494 -11.44 -4.58 10.58
C ALA A 494 -12.58 -5.19 11.42
N VAL A 495 -13.11 -6.36 11.03
CA VAL A 495 -14.34 -6.93 11.58
C VAL A 495 -14.32 -7.06 13.11
N PRO A 496 -13.25 -7.56 13.77
CA PRO A 496 -13.27 -7.69 15.23
C PRO A 496 -13.35 -6.37 15.98
N PHE A 497 -12.72 -5.31 15.47
CA PHE A 497 -12.77 -3.97 16.08
C PHE A 497 -14.14 -3.32 15.91
N LEU A 498 -14.79 -3.54 14.75
CA LEU A 498 -16.16 -3.09 14.53
C LEU A 498 -17.18 -3.86 15.39
N LEU A 499 -16.90 -5.13 15.69
CA LEU A 499 -17.67 -5.92 16.66
C LEU A 499 -17.41 -5.48 18.11
N GLU A 500 -16.19 -5.06 18.48
CA GLU A 500 -15.88 -4.43 19.77
C GLU A 500 -16.77 -3.20 19.98
N GLU A 501 -16.77 -2.27 19.01
CA GLU A 501 -17.58 -1.04 19.12
C GLU A 501 -19.09 -1.32 19.09
N LEU A 502 -19.58 -2.28 18.30
CA LEU A 502 -21.00 -2.64 18.30
C LEU A 502 -21.46 -3.26 19.65
N VAL A 503 -20.60 -4.07 20.28
CA VAL A 503 -20.87 -4.62 21.62
C VAL A 503 -20.82 -3.51 22.68
N LEU A 504 -19.86 -2.58 22.60
CA LEU A 504 -19.81 -1.42 23.48
C LEU A 504 -21.05 -0.51 23.31
N ALA A 505 -21.52 -0.28 22.08
CA ALA A 505 -22.77 0.45 21.79
C ALA A 505 -23.99 -0.17 22.47
N ALA A 506 -24.11 -1.49 22.39
CA ALA A 506 -25.22 -2.25 22.96
C ALA A 506 -25.21 -2.26 24.50
N ILE A 507 -24.03 -2.05 25.12
CA ILE A 507 -23.86 -1.99 26.58
C ILE A 507 -24.04 -0.55 27.10
N SER A 508 -23.52 0.46 26.40
CA SER A 508 -23.61 1.88 26.83
C SER A 508 -24.94 2.56 26.44
N GLY A 509 -25.63 2.04 25.42
CA GLY A 509 -26.78 2.69 24.80
C GLY A 509 -26.42 3.85 23.84
N GLU A 510 -25.13 4.14 23.62
CA GLU A 510 -24.63 5.27 22.82
C GLU A 510 -24.72 5.03 21.29
N VAL A 511 -25.82 4.45 20.82
CA VAL A 511 -26.01 4.01 19.42
C VAL A 511 -25.85 5.16 18.42
N VAL A 512 -26.31 6.38 18.78
CA VAL A 512 -26.23 7.57 17.91
C VAL A 512 -24.78 8.03 17.70
N GLY A 513 -23.96 8.02 18.75
CA GLY A 513 -22.55 8.41 18.66
C GLY A 513 -21.76 7.45 17.79
N ILE A 514 -21.94 6.13 18.00
CA ILE A 514 -21.28 5.09 17.20
C ILE A 514 -21.76 5.09 15.75
N LEU A 515 -23.06 5.25 15.49
CA LEU A 515 -23.58 5.41 14.12
C LEU A 515 -22.96 6.63 13.42
N SER A 516 -22.83 7.76 14.11
CA SER A 516 -22.18 8.96 13.57
C SER A 516 -20.71 8.72 13.19
N ARG A 517 -19.91 8.11 14.08
CA ARG A 517 -18.50 7.80 13.80
C ARG A 517 -18.32 6.76 12.70
N VAL A 518 -19.21 5.77 12.60
CA VAL A 518 -19.21 4.77 11.52
C VAL A 518 -19.58 5.42 10.18
N LEU A 519 -20.57 6.31 10.15
CA LEU A 519 -20.95 7.06 8.94
C LEU A 519 -19.84 8.00 8.47
N ASP A 520 -19.14 8.71 9.36
CA ASP A 520 -17.98 9.55 9.03
C ASP A 520 -16.84 8.72 8.40
N GLY A 521 -16.42 7.64 9.06
CA GLY A 521 -15.40 6.73 8.51
C GLY A 521 -15.80 6.15 7.16
N THR A 522 -17.07 5.78 7.00
CA THR A 522 -17.63 5.25 5.75
C THR A 522 -17.67 6.33 4.64
N ALA A 523 -18.04 7.56 4.96
CA ALA A 523 -18.06 8.68 4.00
C ALA A 523 -16.66 9.03 3.50
N ARG A 524 -15.66 9.11 4.39
CA ARG A 524 -14.25 9.28 4.02
C ARG A 524 -13.75 8.16 3.10
N SER A 525 -14.18 6.92 3.38
CA SER A 525 -13.86 5.74 2.58
C SER A 525 -14.48 5.80 1.17
N PHE A 526 -15.73 6.25 1.05
CA PHE A 526 -16.38 6.48 -0.25
C PHE A 526 -15.74 7.62 -1.04
N ILE A 527 -15.28 8.68 -0.40
CA ILE A 527 -14.51 9.76 -1.06
C ILE A 527 -13.21 9.20 -1.64
N LEU A 528 -12.47 8.37 -0.89
CA LEU A 528 -11.27 7.71 -1.41
C LEU A 528 -11.58 6.76 -2.57
N LEU A 529 -12.64 5.95 -2.46
CA LEU A 529 -13.08 5.06 -3.54
C LEU A 529 -13.46 5.84 -4.81
N ALA A 530 -14.14 6.98 -4.68
CA ALA A 530 -14.50 7.84 -5.81
C ALA A 530 -13.26 8.46 -6.48
N LEU A 531 -12.27 8.89 -5.70
CA LEU A 531 -11.00 9.42 -6.24
C LEU A 531 -10.20 8.33 -6.98
N VAL A 532 -10.08 7.13 -6.42
CA VAL A 532 -9.41 6.00 -7.06
C VAL A 532 -10.15 5.59 -8.34
N THR A 533 -11.48 5.44 -8.27
CA THR A 533 -12.32 5.14 -9.44
C THR A 533 -12.19 6.21 -10.52
N ALA A 534 -12.06 7.49 -10.19
CA ALA A 534 -11.86 8.57 -11.16
C ALA A 534 -10.50 8.49 -11.87
N VAL A 535 -9.43 8.13 -11.16
CA VAL A 535 -8.09 7.93 -11.74
C VAL A 535 -8.07 6.68 -12.63
N ASP A 536 -8.63 5.56 -12.15
CA ASP A 536 -8.73 4.33 -12.94
C ASP A 536 -9.61 4.54 -14.19
N THR A 537 -10.70 5.30 -14.07
CA THR A 537 -11.56 5.69 -15.21
C THR A 537 -10.84 6.57 -16.23
N PHE A 538 -9.94 7.45 -15.80
CA PHE A 538 -9.11 8.26 -16.69
C PHE A 538 -8.14 7.40 -17.51
N PHE A 539 -7.46 6.44 -16.88
CA PHE A 539 -6.51 5.55 -17.55
C PHE A 539 -7.20 4.52 -18.44
N TYR A 540 -8.22 3.80 -17.95
CA TYR A 540 -8.97 2.81 -18.73
C TYR A 540 -9.94 3.42 -19.76
N ARG A 541 -10.23 4.73 -19.68
CA ARG A 541 -11.26 5.45 -20.45
C ARG A 541 -12.68 4.87 -20.32
N ARG A 542 -12.92 4.11 -19.25
CA ARG A 542 -14.14 3.34 -18.97
C ARG A 542 -14.38 3.36 -17.47
N LEU A 543 -15.64 3.51 -17.04
CA LEU A 543 -15.98 3.61 -15.61
C LEU A 543 -15.82 2.24 -14.93
N GLU A 544 -14.68 2.03 -14.28
CA GLU A 544 -14.31 0.75 -13.68
C GLU A 544 -13.97 0.90 -12.20
N VAL A 545 -14.64 0.11 -11.36
CA VAL A 545 -14.44 0.07 -9.90
C VAL A 545 -13.53 -1.12 -9.59
N VAL A 546 -12.23 -0.95 -9.83
CA VAL A 546 -11.24 -2.04 -9.78
C VAL A 546 -11.32 -2.93 -8.53
N PRO A 547 -11.48 -2.43 -7.29
CA PRO A 547 -11.61 -3.28 -6.10
C PRO A 547 -12.84 -4.21 -6.14
N PHE A 548 -13.93 -3.78 -6.79
CA PHE A 548 -15.11 -4.62 -7.02
C PHE A 548 -14.85 -5.67 -8.11
N ASN A 549 -14.14 -5.30 -9.19
CA ASN A 549 -13.80 -6.23 -10.27
C ASN A 549 -12.89 -7.37 -9.76
N ILE A 550 -11.92 -7.07 -8.90
CA ILE A 550 -11.08 -8.06 -8.20
C ILE A 550 -11.94 -9.05 -7.40
N VAL A 551 -12.89 -8.55 -6.60
CA VAL A 551 -13.80 -9.40 -5.80
C VAL A 551 -14.71 -10.23 -6.71
N ARG A 552 -15.21 -9.65 -7.81
CA ARG A 552 -16.02 -10.35 -8.81
C ARG A 552 -15.27 -11.51 -9.46
N TYR A 553 -14.01 -11.31 -9.86
CA TYR A 553 -13.20 -12.36 -10.47
C TYR A 553 -12.78 -13.44 -9.47
N ASN A 554 -12.34 -13.08 -8.27
CA ASN A 554 -11.81 -14.05 -7.29
C ASN A 554 -12.89 -14.81 -6.51
N VAL A 555 -14.12 -14.29 -6.38
CA VAL A 555 -15.18 -14.89 -5.52
C VAL A 555 -16.42 -15.33 -6.30
N PHE A 556 -16.71 -14.68 -7.44
CA PHE A 556 -17.98 -14.85 -8.16
C PHE A 556 -17.80 -15.30 -9.62
N SER A 557 -16.63 -15.84 -9.98
CA SER A 557 -16.36 -16.42 -11.29
C SER A 557 -16.82 -17.88 -11.40
N GLY A 558 -16.85 -18.40 -12.63
CA GLY A 558 -17.24 -19.79 -12.92
C GLY A 558 -16.10 -20.79 -12.77
N SER A 559 -16.43 -22.08 -12.84
CA SER A 559 -15.43 -23.17 -12.86
C SER A 559 -14.44 -23.00 -14.02
N GLY A 560 -13.15 -22.91 -13.71
CA GLY A 560 -12.08 -22.65 -14.69
C GLY A 560 -11.53 -21.22 -14.67
N LYS A 561 -11.96 -20.37 -13.75
CA LYS A 561 -11.47 -19.00 -13.53
C LYS A 561 -11.20 -18.77 -12.04
N GLY A 562 -10.59 -17.63 -11.70
CA GLY A 562 -10.26 -17.27 -10.32
C GLY A 562 -8.93 -17.89 -9.86
N PRO A 563 -8.56 -17.71 -8.58
CA PRO A 563 -7.20 -17.99 -8.08
C PRO A 563 -6.73 -19.45 -8.23
N ASP A 564 -7.63 -20.43 -8.15
CA ASP A 564 -7.28 -21.86 -8.20
C ASP A 564 -6.62 -22.29 -9.53
N ILE A 565 -6.73 -21.51 -10.63
CA ILE A 565 -6.06 -21.80 -11.91
C ILE A 565 -4.53 -21.66 -11.85
N PHE A 566 -4.01 -20.96 -10.84
CA PHE A 566 -2.57 -20.80 -10.60
C PHE A 566 -2.01 -21.88 -9.64
N GLY A 567 -2.82 -22.88 -9.28
CA GLY A 567 -2.44 -24.01 -8.43
C GLY A 567 -3.08 -23.97 -7.04
N THR A 568 -3.02 -25.11 -6.34
CA THR A 568 -3.61 -25.26 -4.99
C THR A 568 -2.65 -25.99 -4.05
N GLU A 569 -2.71 -25.65 -2.76
CA GLU A 569 -1.77 -26.13 -1.73
C GLU A 569 -2.53 -26.76 -0.54
N PRO A 570 -1.99 -27.78 0.14
CA PRO A 570 -2.64 -28.43 1.29
C PRO A 570 -2.82 -27.50 2.49
N TRP A 571 -3.79 -27.81 3.35
CA TRP A 571 -4.17 -27.02 4.54
C TRP A 571 -3.00 -26.59 5.43
N HIS A 572 -1.95 -27.41 5.56
CA HIS A 572 -0.79 -27.11 6.40
C HIS A 572 0.22 -26.12 5.78
N PHE A 573 -0.02 -25.61 4.57
CA PHE A 573 0.88 -24.68 3.86
C PHE A 573 1.26 -23.49 4.73
N TYR A 574 0.28 -22.76 5.27
CA TYR A 574 0.55 -21.58 6.09
C TYR A 574 1.26 -21.90 7.41
N ILE A 575 1.07 -23.09 7.98
CA ILE A 575 1.86 -23.51 9.16
C ILE A 575 3.33 -23.63 8.77
N ARG A 576 3.65 -24.25 7.62
CA ARG A 576 5.04 -24.37 7.14
C ARG A 576 5.63 -23.01 6.74
N ASN A 577 4.86 -22.19 6.02
CA ASN A 577 5.29 -20.87 5.57
C ASN A 577 5.57 -19.92 6.75
N LEU A 578 4.62 -19.80 7.68
CA LEU A 578 4.77 -18.91 8.83
C LEU A 578 5.82 -19.42 9.84
N LEU A 579 6.07 -20.74 9.93
CA LEU A 579 7.23 -21.25 10.69
C LEU A 579 8.57 -20.85 10.05
N LEU A 580 8.63 -20.71 8.72
CA LEU A 580 9.82 -20.17 8.05
C LEU A 580 9.92 -18.65 8.22
N ASN A 581 8.80 -17.92 8.23
CA ASN A 581 8.81 -16.46 8.24
C ASN A 581 8.76 -15.79 9.62
N PHE A 582 8.31 -16.52 10.64
CA PHE A 582 8.16 -16.03 12.03
C PHE A 582 8.67 -17.04 13.08
N ASN A 583 9.27 -18.17 12.69
CA ASN A 583 9.88 -19.16 13.59
C ASN A 583 9.02 -19.50 14.85
N ILE A 584 9.54 -19.34 16.07
CA ILE A 584 8.80 -19.57 17.31
C ILE A 584 7.82 -18.43 17.66
N TRP A 585 7.94 -17.24 17.06
CA TRP A 585 6.94 -16.18 17.20
C TRP A 585 5.56 -16.68 16.73
N LEU A 586 5.48 -17.50 15.69
CA LEU A 586 4.22 -18.16 15.29
C LEU A 586 3.63 -19.04 16.40
N VAL A 587 4.47 -19.77 17.15
CA VAL A 587 4.01 -20.67 18.22
C VAL A 587 3.35 -19.86 19.34
N PHE A 588 3.95 -18.71 19.72
CA PHE A 588 3.31 -17.77 20.64
C PHE A 588 2.07 -17.09 20.02
N ALA A 589 2.09 -16.78 18.72
CA ALA A 589 0.97 -16.16 18.03
C ALA A 589 -0.28 -17.06 17.92
N ILE A 590 -0.09 -18.36 17.74
CA ILE A 590 -1.16 -19.36 17.82
C ILE A 590 -1.55 -19.61 19.29
N GLY A 591 -0.59 -19.57 20.22
CA GLY A 591 -0.83 -19.69 21.65
C GLY A 591 -1.54 -18.50 22.33
N ALA A 592 -1.58 -17.32 21.69
CA ALA A 592 -2.05 -16.08 22.31
C ALA A 592 -3.48 -16.17 22.86
N LEU A 593 -4.46 -16.57 22.03
CA LEU A 593 -5.86 -16.69 22.41
C LEU A 593 -6.08 -17.68 23.59
N PRO A 594 -5.61 -18.94 23.56
CA PRO A 594 -5.79 -19.83 24.70
C PRO A 594 -5.04 -19.35 25.96
N LEU A 595 -3.86 -18.72 25.85
CA LEU A 595 -3.15 -18.15 26.99
C LEU A 595 -3.92 -16.97 27.62
N VAL A 596 -4.45 -16.06 26.80
CA VAL A 596 -5.32 -14.95 27.25
C VAL A 596 -6.60 -15.49 27.90
N VAL A 597 -7.24 -16.52 27.32
CA VAL A 597 -8.44 -17.14 27.91
C VAL A 597 -8.11 -17.81 29.26
N LEU A 598 -6.94 -18.42 29.41
CA LEU A 598 -6.50 -19.01 30.69
C LEU A 598 -6.21 -17.94 31.75
N GLN A 599 -5.55 -16.83 31.37
CA GLN A 599 -5.24 -15.72 32.29
C GLN A 599 -6.49 -15.16 32.96
N HIS A 600 -7.60 -15.04 32.21
CA HIS A 600 -8.87 -14.54 32.74
C HIS A 600 -9.68 -15.56 33.56
N ARG A 601 -9.23 -16.82 33.62
CA ARG A 601 -9.80 -17.84 34.54
C ARG A 601 -9.07 -17.88 35.87
N ASP A 602 -7.78 -17.53 35.90
CA ASP A 602 -7.00 -17.47 37.14
C ASP A 602 -7.25 -16.15 37.89
N ARG A 603 -8.05 -16.23 38.96
CA ARG A 603 -8.34 -15.09 39.85
C ARG A 603 -7.11 -14.41 40.45
N SER A 604 -5.95 -15.08 40.45
CA SER A 604 -4.66 -14.53 40.91
C SER A 604 -4.02 -13.53 39.92
N LEU A 605 -4.52 -13.44 38.68
CA LEU A 605 -4.00 -12.59 37.59
C LEU A 605 -5.13 -11.84 36.86
N SER A 606 -6.32 -11.77 37.48
CA SER A 606 -7.55 -11.28 36.85
C SER A 606 -7.58 -9.76 36.73
N SER A 607 -7.46 -9.25 35.50
CA SER A 607 -7.90 -7.89 35.15
C SER A 607 -9.43 -7.77 35.13
N SER A 608 -9.93 -6.55 34.91
CA SER A 608 -11.35 -6.29 34.64
C SER A 608 -11.89 -7.10 33.45
N LYS A 609 -13.20 -7.41 33.48
CA LYS A 609 -13.92 -8.08 32.37
C LYS A 609 -13.83 -7.28 31.07
N GLN A 610 -13.73 -5.96 31.15
CA GLN A 610 -13.57 -5.08 30.00
C GLN A 610 -12.20 -5.30 29.35
N THR A 611 -11.12 -5.24 30.14
CA THR A 611 -9.75 -5.57 29.71
C THR A 611 -9.65 -6.96 29.09
N ALA A 612 -10.39 -7.93 29.63
CA ALA A 612 -10.49 -9.28 29.05
C ALA A 612 -11.07 -9.28 27.64
N PHE A 613 -12.22 -8.61 27.44
CA PHE A 613 -12.85 -8.49 26.13
C PHE A 613 -11.94 -7.79 25.11
N ARG A 614 -11.33 -6.66 25.47
CA ARG A 614 -10.40 -5.94 24.60
C ARG A 614 -9.17 -6.79 24.21
N SER A 615 -8.62 -7.54 25.16
CA SER A 615 -7.50 -8.46 24.91
C SER A 615 -7.86 -9.56 23.91
N LEU A 616 -9.10 -10.08 23.97
CA LEU A 616 -9.61 -11.07 23.00
C LEU A 616 -9.84 -10.45 21.62
N VAL A 617 -10.37 -9.23 21.55
CA VAL A 617 -10.54 -8.48 20.29
C VAL A 617 -9.18 -8.30 19.61
N PHE A 618 -8.18 -7.76 20.32
CA PHE A 618 -6.89 -7.42 19.72
C PHE A 618 -6.13 -8.63 19.15
N VAL A 619 -6.27 -9.82 19.74
CA VAL A 619 -5.60 -11.03 19.21
C VAL A 619 -6.38 -11.73 18.09
N SER A 620 -7.66 -11.40 17.91
CA SER A 620 -8.55 -12.13 16.98
C SER A 620 -8.30 -11.92 15.47
N PRO A 621 -7.80 -10.78 14.94
CA PRO A 621 -7.64 -10.59 13.49
C PRO A 621 -6.72 -11.62 12.83
N PHE A 622 -5.65 -12.03 13.53
CA PHE A 622 -4.74 -13.07 13.05
C PHE A 622 -5.45 -14.43 12.88
N TYR A 623 -6.27 -14.85 13.84
CA TYR A 623 -7.01 -16.12 13.75
C TYR A 623 -8.10 -16.06 12.68
N LEU A 624 -8.81 -14.93 12.55
CA LEU A 624 -9.80 -14.71 11.50
C LEU A 624 -9.18 -14.85 10.11
N TRP A 625 -8.05 -14.18 9.89
CA TRP A 625 -7.32 -14.22 8.62
C TRP A 625 -6.75 -15.61 8.30
N LEU A 626 -6.08 -16.22 9.29
CA LEU A 626 -5.51 -17.56 9.16
C LEU A 626 -6.60 -18.60 8.86
N ALA A 627 -7.79 -18.49 9.46
CA ALA A 627 -8.92 -19.35 9.15
C ALA A 627 -9.41 -19.16 7.71
N ILE A 628 -9.64 -17.92 7.26
CA ILE A 628 -10.10 -17.61 5.90
C ILE A 628 -9.18 -18.23 4.85
N PHE A 629 -7.86 -18.00 4.94
CA PHE A 629 -6.90 -18.46 3.94
C PHE A 629 -6.48 -19.93 4.09
N THR A 630 -6.59 -20.53 5.28
CA THR A 630 -6.40 -21.98 5.43
C THR A 630 -7.53 -22.78 4.74
N ILE A 631 -8.73 -22.22 4.67
CA ILE A 631 -9.90 -22.84 4.02
C ILE A 631 -9.86 -22.76 2.49
N GLN A 632 -9.31 -21.67 1.90
CA GLN A 632 -9.23 -21.56 0.43
C GLN A 632 -8.31 -22.63 -0.18
N PRO A 633 -8.58 -23.18 -1.38
CA PRO A 633 -7.71 -24.18 -1.99
C PRO A 633 -6.36 -23.59 -2.43
N HIS A 634 -6.37 -22.55 -3.26
CA HIS A 634 -5.22 -21.73 -3.60
C HIS A 634 -4.64 -20.96 -2.39
N LYS A 635 -3.31 -20.87 -2.30
CA LYS A 635 -2.57 -20.26 -1.18
C LYS A 635 -1.24 -19.69 -1.67
N GLU A 636 -0.89 -18.50 -1.19
CA GLU A 636 0.35 -17.80 -1.53
C GLU A 636 0.90 -17.10 -0.28
N GLU A 637 2.22 -16.93 -0.21
CA GLU A 637 2.87 -16.27 0.93
C GLU A 637 2.39 -14.82 1.13
N ARG A 638 2.30 -14.05 0.04
CA ARG A 638 1.88 -12.65 0.03
C ARG A 638 0.48 -12.40 0.61
N PHE A 639 -0.42 -13.40 0.61
CA PHE A 639 -1.74 -13.28 1.23
C PHE A 639 -1.68 -13.12 2.74
N MET A 640 -0.60 -13.56 3.40
CA MET A 640 -0.45 -13.42 4.85
C MET A 640 0.08 -12.04 5.27
N PHE A 641 0.66 -11.25 4.36
CA PHE A 641 1.28 -9.95 4.67
C PHE A 641 0.32 -9.03 5.45
N PRO A 642 -0.97 -8.84 5.09
CA PRO A 642 -1.87 -7.96 5.84
C PRO A 642 -2.04 -8.34 7.32
N ALA A 643 -1.87 -9.62 7.66
CA ALA A 643 -2.00 -10.14 9.03
C ALA A 643 -0.66 -10.32 9.77
N TYR A 644 0.48 -10.05 9.14
CA TYR A 644 1.80 -10.11 9.80
C TYR A 644 1.90 -9.21 11.07
N PRO A 645 1.33 -7.99 11.12
CA PRO A 645 1.33 -7.17 12.34
C PRO A 645 0.45 -7.76 13.45
N ALA A 646 -0.67 -8.39 13.09
CA ALA A 646 -1.51 -9.10 14.05
C ALA A 646 -0.83 -10.39 14.56
N LEU A 647 -0.09 -11.10 13.70
CA LEU A 647 0.76 -12.23 14.09
C LEU A 647 1.82 -11.77 15.11
N ALA A 648 2.55 -10.69 14.82
CA ALA A 648 3.57 -10.14 15.72
C ALA A 648 2.97 -9.66 17.06
N LEU A 649 1.79 -9.03 17.04
CA LEU A 649 1.07 -8.64 18.27
C LEU A 649 0.66 -9.88 19.08
N ASN A 650 0.11 -10.91 18.43
CA ASN A 650 -0.23 -12.17 19.10
C ASN A 650 1.02 -12.85 19.67
N ALA A 651 2.13 -12.85 18.95
CA ALA A 651 3.40 -13.41 19.44
C ALA A 651 3.87 -12.68 20.71
N ALA A 652 3.80 -11.35 20.71
CA ALA A 652 4.18 -10.51 21.83
C ALA A 652 3.27 -10.71 23.06
N VAL A 653 1.95 -10.75 22.85
CA VAL A 653 0.95 -10.99 23.91
C VAL A 653 1.09 -12.43 24.45
N GLY A 654 1.13 -13.43 23.57
CA GLY A 654 1.26 -14.84 23.94
C GLY A 654 2.54 -15.12 24.73
N LEU A 655 3.69 -14.56 24.30
CA LEU A 655 4.93 -14.66 25.06
C LEU A 655 4.85 -13.88 26.38
N HIS A 656 4.30 -12.67 26.41
CA HIS A 656 4.15 -11.89 27.65
C HIS A 656 3.33 -12.64 28.71
N VAL A 657 2.21 -13.27 28.31
CA VAL A 657 1.36 -14.07 29.20
C VAL A 657 2.06 -15.38 29.60
N ALA A 658 2.75 -16.06 28.68
CA ALA A 658 3.57 -17.23 29.04
C ALA A 658 4.66 -16.88 30.08
N LEU A 659 5.28 -15.70 29.96
CA LEU A 659 6.30 -15.21 30.88
C LEU A 659 5.74 -14.81 32.26
N SER A 660 4.49 -14.34 32.38
CA SER A 660 3.89 -14.07 33.69
C SER A 660 3.63 -15.37 34.46
N TYR A 661 3.17 -16.44 33.78
CA TYR A 661 3.05 -17.77 34.35
C TYR A 661 4.42 -18.37 34.76
N ILE A 662 5.42 -18.35 33.86
CA ILE A 662 6.77 -18.85 34.14
C ILE A 662 7.45 -18.04 35.26
N GLY A 663 7.22 -16.73 35.30
CA GLY A 663 7.74 -15.81 36.33
C GLY A 663 7.07 -15.92 37.69
N SER A 664 5.96 -16.65 37.81
CA SER A 664 5.23 -16.78 39.08
C SER A 664 6.11 -17.35 40.21
N SER A 665 6.09 -16.70 41.37
CA SER A 665 6.84 -17.13 42.57
C SER A 665 6.01 -18.01 43.51
N ASN A 666 4.84 -18.47 43.06
CA ASN A 666 3.95 -19.32 43.85
C ASN A 666 4.51 -20.75 43.91
N PRO A 667 4.92 -21.28 45.08
CA PRO A 667 5.54 -22.60 45.19
C PRO A 667 4.59 -23.77 44.89
N ARG A 668 3.30 -23.50 44.65
CA ARG A 668 2.32 -24.50 44.18
C ARG A 668 2.30 -24.70 42.66
N THR A 669 3.04 -23.89 41.88
CA THR A 669 3.19 -24.09 40.43
C THR A 669 4.50 -24.81 40.11
N MET A 670 4.51 -25.66 39.08
CA MET A 670 5.71 -26.40 38.64
C MET A 670 6.89 -25.47 38.32
N PHE A 671 6.61 -24.28 37.78
CA PHE A 671 7.63 -23.27 37.46
C PHE A 671 8.13 -22.51 38.70
N GLY A 672 7.30 -22.34 39.73
CA GLY A 672 7.68 -21.70 41.00
C GLY A 672 8.83 -22.43 41.71
N MET A 673 8.94 -23.75 41.55
CA MET A 673 10.03 -24.58 42.10
C MET A 673 11.39 -24.35 41.41
N ILE A 674 11.41 -23.79 40.20
CA ILE A 674 12.66 -23.60 39.43
C ILE A 674 13.34 -22.29 39.88
N PRO A 675 14.67 -22.27 40.14
CA PRO A 675 15.38 -21.04 40.47
C PRO A 675 15.17 -19.92 39.43
N PRO A 676 14.86 -18.67 39.82
CA PRO A 676 14.59 -17.57 38.88
C PRO A 676 15.71 -17.33 37.87
N LYS A 677 16.98 -17.50 38.27
CA LYS A 677 18.15 -17.40 37.36
C LYS A 677 18.10 -18.42 36.21
N ILE A 678 17.64 -19.65 36.48
CA ILE A 678 17.51 -20.71 35.46
C ILE A 678 16.31 -20.41 34.55
N ARG A 679 15.18 -19.97 35.11
CA ARG A 679 14.01 -19.53 34.32
C ARG A 679 14.38 -18.40 33.36
N LEU A 680 15.08 -17.38 33.85
CA LEU A 680 15.55 -16.26 33.03
C LEU A 680 16.53 -16.74 31.94
N ALA A 681 17.51 -17.58 32.28
CA ALA A 681 18.47 -18.10 31.29
C ALA A 681 17.79 -18.89 30.16
N VAL A 682 16.82 -19.76 30.48
CA VAL A 682 16.05 -20.51 29.47
C VAL A 682 15.23 -19.58 28.57
N VAL A 683 14.57 -18.58 29.14
CA VAL A 683 13.82 -17.56 28.38
C VAL A 683 14.75 -16.74 27.49
N SER A 684 15.88 -16.26 28.00
CA SER A 684 16.84 -15.48 27.23
C SER A 684 17.43 -16.29 26.07
N VAL A 685 17.82 -17.55 26.29
CA VAL A 685 18.31 -18.44 25.21
C VAL A 685 17.24 -18.67 24.14
N LEU A 686 15.98 -18.85 24.54
CA LEU A 686 14.86 -19.04 23.61
C LEU A 686 14.59 -17.78 22.76
N VAL A 687 14.57 -16.60 23.38
CA VAL A 687 14.30 -15.33 22.67
C VAL A 687 15.48 -14.90 21.80
N ILE A 688 16.72 -15.02 22.29
CA ILE A 688 17.92 -14.72 21.49
C ILE A 688 18.02 -15.71 20.32
N GLY A 689 17.82 -17.01 20.56
CA GLY A 689 17.82 -18.02 19.50
C GLY A 689 16.71 -17.82 18.45
N ALA A 690 15.56 -17.24 18.82
CA ALA A 690 14.50 -16.86 17.87
C ALA A 690 14.94 -15.70 16.96
N ILE A 691 15.62 -14.71 17.53
CA ILE A 691 16.16 -13.56 16.80
C ILE A 691 17.29 -14.01 15.87
N ASP A 692 18.27 -14.76 16.39
CA ASP A 692 19.41 -15.28 15.61
C ASP A 692 18.95 -16.18 14.46
N ALA A 693 17.99 -17.09 14.69
CA ALA A 693 17.43 -17.94 13.63
C ALA A 693 16.69 -17.13 12.55
N GLY A 694 16.03 -16.03 12.92
CA GLY A 694 15.40 -15.10 11.99
C GLY A 694 16.43 -14.33 11.15
N LEU A 695 17.43 -13.73 11.79
CA LEU A 695 18.52 -12.99 11.13
C LEU A 695 19.37 -13.90 10.22
N TRP A 696 19.74 -15.11 10.69
CA TRP A 696 20.41 -16.12 9.86
C TRP A 696 19.53 -16.57 8.69
N ARG A 697 18.21 -16.59 8.82
CA ARG A 697 17.33 -16.87 7.68
C ARG A 697 17.27 -15.70 6.70
N ILE A 698 17.24 -14.44 7.15
CA ILE A 698 17.31 -13.25 6.29
C ILE A 698 18.61 -13.24 5.47
N VAL A 699 19.77 -13.30 6.13
CA VAL A 699 21.08 -13.46 5.46
C VAL A 699 21.10 -14.70 4.57
N GLY A 700 20.44 -15.77 5.01
CA GLY A 700 20.28 -17.03 4.30
C GLY A 700 19.50 -16.92 2.99
N MET A 701 18.46 -16.08 2.91
CA MET A 701 17.69 -15.84 1.68
C MET A 701 18.46 -14.92 0.73
N VAL A 702 19.03 -13.82 1.25
CA VAL A 702 19.84 -12.86 0.47
C VAL A 702 21.01 -13.58 -0.22
N THR A 703 21.83 -14.32 0.53
CA THR A 703 23.01 -15.04 0.01
C THR A 703 22.69 -16.31 -0.80
N ALA A 704 21.42 -16.70 -0.90
CA ALA A 704 20.97 -17.83 -1.71
C ALA A 704 20.44 -17.40 -3.09
N TYR A 705 19.82 -16.22 -3.16
CA TYR A 705 18.91 -15.87 -4.27
C TYR A 705 19.11 -14.46 -4.85
N SER A 706 20.15 -13.72 -4.48
CA SER A 706 20.37 -12.35 -4.98
C SER A 706 20.83 -12.23 -6.44
N ALA A 707 21.24 -13.33 -7.10
CA ALA A 707 21.80 -13.31 -8.46
C ALA A 707 20.98 -12.51 -9.50
N PRO A 708 19.63 -12.58 -9.55
CA PRO A 708 18.84 -11.80 -10.50
C PRO A 708 18.94 -10.29 -10.32
N LEU A 709 19.26 -9.77 -9.12
CA LEU A 709 19.45 -8.33 -8.89
C LEU A 709 20.87 -7.84 -9.29
N HIS A 710 21.78 -8.75 -9.67
CA HIS A 710 23.20 -8.42 -9.86
C HIS A 710 23.76 -8.70 -11.26
N ILE A 711 23.28 -9.72 -11.99
CA ILE A 711 23.91 -10.10 -13.28
C ILE A 711 23.84 -9.01 -14.35
N TYR A 712 22.83 -8.15 -14.33
CA TYR A 712 22.56 -7.16 -15.39
C TYR A 712 23.53 -5.98 -15.43
N GLY A 713 24.34 -5.76 -14.38
CA GLY A 713 25.36 -4.69 -14.38
C GLY A 713 26.35 -4.79 -15.55
N ALA A 714 26.58 -5.99 -16.09
CA ALA A 714 27.41 -6.20 -17.28
C ALA A 714 26.82 -5.62 -18.59
N LEU A 715 25.51 -5.37 -18.65
CA LEU A 715 24.87 -4.71 -19.80
C LEU A 715 25.19 -3.21 -19.86
N GLN A 716 25.59 -2.59 -18.74
CA GLN A 716 25.91 -1.17 -18.66
C GLN A 716 27.36 -0.85 -19.11
N GLY A 717 28.14 -1.87 -19.50
CA GLY A 717 29.51 -1.71 -19.98
C GLY A 717 29.60 -1.12 -21.39
N LEU A 718 30.54 -0.19 -21.60
CA LEU A 718 30.82 0.42 -22.90
C LEU A 718 31.05 -0.65 -23.99
N GLY A 719 30.30 -0.56 -25.10
CA GLY A 719 30.40 -1.48 -26.23
C GLY A 719 29.76 -2.87 -26.03
N GLN A 720 29.10 -3.13 -24.89
CA GLN A 720 28.39 -4.39 -24.70
C GLN A 720 27.09 -4.45 -25.51
N THR A 721 26.28 -3.39 -25.46
CA THR A 721 24.94 -3.34 -26.05
C THR A 721 24.83 -2.36 -27.22
N THR A 722 24.03 -2.73 -28.22
CA THR A 722 23.59 -1.90 -29.34
C THR A 722 22.10 -1.55 -29.20
N SER A 723 21.69 -0.39 -29.73
CA SER A 723 20.28 0.05 -29.67
C SER A 723 19.37 -0.95 -30.40
N GLY A 724 18.28 -1.39 -29.76
CA GLY A 724 17.38 -2.42 -30.28
C GLY A 724 17.82 -3.87 -29.98
N ASP A 725 18.89 -4.10 -29.22
CA ASP A 725 19.21 -5.44 -28.72
C ASP A 725 18.09 -6.00 -27.81
N THR A 726 17.92 -7.31 -27.86
CA THR A 726 16.91 -8.05 -27.08
C THR A 726 17.56 -8.84 -25.95
N LEU A 727 16.91 -8.86 -24.78
CA LEU A 727 17.24 -9.75 -23.67
C LEU A 727 16.15 -10.82 -23.56
N CYS A 728 16.51 -12.07 -23.85
CA CYS A 728 15.59 -13.18 -23.83
C CYS A 728 15.54 -13.90 -22.47
N PHE A 729 14.35 -14.41 -22.16
CA PHE A 729 14.07 -15.27 -21.02
C PHE A 729 13.35 -16.54 -21.49
N GLY A 730 13.90 -17.70 -21.12
CA GLY A 730 13.20 -18.98 -21.19
C GLY A 730 12.70 -19.38 -19.80
N LYS A 731 13.23 -20.50 -19.29
CA LYS A 731 12.87 -21.10 -17.98
C LYS A 731 13.04 -20.19 -16.74
N GLU A 732 13.72 -19.05 -16.87
CA GLU A 732 13.96 -18.08 -15.78
C GLU A 732 13.10 -16.80 -15.89
N TRP A 733 12.06 -16.78 -16.75
CA TRP A 733 11.21 -15.60 -16.98
C TRP A 733 10.63 -14.99 -15.69
N TYR A 734 10.24 -15.84 -14.73
CA TYR A 734 9.66 -15.44 -13.44
C TYR A 734 10.69 -14.88 -12.44
N ARG A 735 11.98 -14.78 -12.83
CA ARG A 735 13.05 -14.14 -12.06
C ARG A 735 13.58 -12.85 -12.68
N PHE A 736 13.00 -12.39 -13.79
CA PHE A 736 13.29 -11.06 -14.32
C PHE A 736 12.91 -10.00 -13.27
N PRO A 737 13.81 -9.08 -12.85
CA PRO A 737 13.50 -8.16 -11.76
C PRO A 737 12.67 -6.95 -12.19
N SER A 738 12.98 -6.36 -13.36
CA SER A 738 12.22 -5.33 -14.10
C SER A 738 13.07 -4.78 -15.25
N SER A 739 12.43 -4.19 -16.25
CA SER A 739 13.01 -3.35 -17.30
C SER A 739 13.89 -2.21 -16.76
N TYR A 740 13.68 -1.78 -15.51
CA TYR A 740 14.58 -0.87 -14.77
C TYR A 740 16.05 -1.32 -14.69
N PHE A 741 16.35 -2.61 -14.92
CA PHE A 741 17.72 -3.14 -14.93
C PHE A 741 18.37 -3.14 -16.34
N LEU A 742 17.66 -2.69 -17.37
CA LEU A 742 18.08 -2.76 -18.77
C LEU A 742 18.54 -1.40 -19.32
N PRO A 743 19.54 -1.35 -20.22
CA PRO A 743 19.90 -0.11 -20.91
C PRO A 743 18.76 0.42 -21.79
N ASN A 744 18.66 1.76 -21.90
CA ASN A 744 17.65 2.42 -22.71
C ASN A 744 17.60 1.89 -24.16
N GLY A 745 16.44 1.39 -24.58
CA GLY A 745 16.22 0.83 -25.91
C GLY A 745 16.49 -0.68 -26.03
N MET A 746 16.88 -1.35 -24.94
CA MET A 746 16.83 -2.82 -24.82
C MET A 746 15.44 -3.25 -24.34
N LYS A 747 14.95 -4.41 -24.81
CA LYS A 747 13.67 -4.97 -24.37
C LYS A 747 13.81 -6.40 -23.85
N ALA A 748 13.08 -6.70 -22.77
CA ALA A 748 12.84 -8.06 -22.31
C ALA A 748 11.90 -8.80 -23.28
N LYS A 749 12.22 -10.05 -23.60
CA LYS A 749 11.47 -10.91 -24.53
C LYS A 749 11.45 -12.34 -24.03
N PHE A 750 10.45 -13.11 -24.46
CA PHE A 750 10.31 -14.51 -24.06
C PHE A 750 10.66 -15.46 -25.21
N VAL A 751 11.28 -16.59 -24.89
CA VAL A 751 11.44 -17.75 -25.79
C VAL A 751 10.65 -18.93 -25.21
N LYS A 752 10.08 -19.78 -26.07
CA LYS A 752 9.27 -20.92 -25.60
C LYS A 752 10.11 -21.83 -24.71
N SER A 753 9.56 -22.14 -23.53
CA SER A 753 10.13 -22.97 -22.48
C SER A 753 9.13 -24.08 -22.13
N ALA A 754 9.31 -24.81 -21.02
CA ALA A 754 8.33 -25.79 -20.54
C ALA A 754 7.13 -25.15 -19.81
N PHE A 755 7.03 -23.81 -19.78
CA PHE A 755 5.85 -23.10 -19.32
C PHE A 755 4.81 -23.01 -20.44
N ASP A 756 3.59 -23.48 -20.16
CA ASP A 756 2.45 -23.56 -21.08
C ASP A 756 1.28 -22.65 -20.63
N GLY A 757 1.57 -21.57 -19.89
CA GLY A 757 0.58 -20.59 -19.42
C GLY A 757 0.66 -19.24 -20.13
N LEU A 758 -0.15 -18.27 -19.70
CA LEU A 758 -0.14 -16.92 -20.29
C LEU A 758 1.05 -16.09 -19.78
N LEU A 759 1.98 -15.77 -20.67
CA LEU A 759 3.07 -14.84 -20.37
C LEU A 759 2.66 -13.36 -20.55
N PRO A 760 3.34 -12.42 -19.86
CA PRO A 760 3.15 -10.98 -20.06
C PRO A 760 3.32 -10.55 -21.53
N GLY A 761 2.46 -9.64 -21.98
CA GLY A 761 2.60 -8.94 -23.26
C GLY A 761 3.31 -7.60 -23.11
N GLU A 762 3.66 -6.95 -24.22
CA GLU A 762 4.13 -5.55 -24.19
C GLU A 762 2.96 -4.56 -24.07
N PHE A 763 3.18 -3.42 -23.41
CA PHE A 763 2.30 -2.26 -23.53
C PHE A 763 2.41 -1.60 -24.91
N HIS A 764 1.33 -0.95 -25.36
CA HIS A 764 1.37 -0.17 -26.60
C HIS A 764 2.19 1.12 -26.44
N GLU A 765 3.28 1.23 -27.19
CA GLU A 765 4.19 2.41 -27.23
C GLU A 765 3.70 3.52 -28.19
N GLY A 766 2.69 3.23 -29.01
CA GLY A 766 2.20 4.14 -30.06
C GLY A 766 1.38 5.31 -29.51
N LYS A 767 1.73 6.54 -29.91
CA LYS A 767 0.98 7.77 -29.55
C LYS A 767 -0.30 7.93 -30.39
N THR A 768 -1.27 7.04 -30.19
CA THR A 768 -2.54 7.01 -30.92
C THR A 768 -3.56 7.97 -30.30
N GLY A 769 -3.82 9.09 -30.99
CA GLY A 769 -4.75 10.12 -30.55
C GLY A 769 -4.19 11.02 -29.43
N PHE A 770 -5.08 11.71 -28.70
CA PHE A 770 -4.68 12.56 -27.58
C PHE A 770 -4.34 11.72 -26.35
N GLY A 771 -3.04 11.56 -26.06
CA GLY A 771 -2.52 10.96 -24.83
C GLY A 771 -1.10 10.40 -24.96
N ILE A 772 -0.44 10.15 -23.83
CA ILE A 772 0.97 9.71 -23.77
C ILE A 772 1.09 8.19 -23.49
N TRP A 773 0.10 7.59 -22.83
CA TRP A 773 0.13 6.19 -22.35
C TRP A 773 -1.00 5.33 -22.95
N SER A 774 -0.98 5.11 -24.27
CA SER A 774 -2.08 4.43 -24.98
C SER A 774 -2.35 2.99 -24.54
N GLY A 775 -1.33 2.29 -24.07
CA GLY A 775 -1.43 0.95 -23.48
C GLY A 775 -2.30 0.85 -22.22
N THR A 776 -2.75 1.98 -21.64
CA THR A 776 -3.69 1.95 -20.51
C THR A 776 -5.16 1.80 -20.90
N TRP A 777 -5.51 2.07 -22.18
CA TRP A 777 -6.89 1.95 -22.71
C TRP A 777 -6.99 1.18 -24.04
N LEU A 778 -5.88 0.84 -24.69
CA LEU A 778 -5.88 -0.06 -25.84
C LEU A 778 -5.90 -1.52 -25.35
N ILE A 779 -6.86 -2.31 -25.82
CA ILE A 779 -6.98 -3.73 -25.50
C ILE A 779 -5.85 -4.50 -26.21
N PRO A 780 -4.90 -5.12 -25.48
CA PRO A 780 -3.84 -5.91 -26.08
C PRO A 780 -4.35 -7.22 -26.67
N SER A 781 -3.76 -7.65 -27.78
CA SER A 781 -4.07 -8.96 -28.38
C SER A 781 -3.51 -10.13 -27.55
N GLY A 782 -4.25 -11.24 -27.53
CA GLY A 782 -3.80 -12.48 -26.90
C GLY A 782 -3.72 -12.41 -25.38
N MET A 783 -4.71 -11.80 -24.73
CA MET A 783 -4.88 -11.84 -23.27
C MET A 783 -6.15 -12.62 -22.92
N ASN A 784 -6.14 -13.36 -21.81
CA ASN A 784 -7.29 -14.12 -21.33
C ASN A 784 -7.24 -14.26 -19.79
N ASP A 785 -8.39 -14.43 -19.17
CA ASP A 785 -8.57 -14.59 -17.71
C ASP A 785 -8.61 -16.06 -17.27
N GLU A 786 -8.06 -16.97 -18.08
CA GLU A 786 -8.03 -18.43 -17.89
C GLU A 786 -6.61 -19.01 -17.91
N ASN A 787 -5.57 -18.16 -17.94
CA ASN A 787 -4.15 -18.53 -18.01
C ASN A 787 -3.77 -19.44 -19.21
N GLN A 788 -4.51 -19.35 -20.32
CA GLN A 788 -4.20 -20.11 -21.54
C GLN A 788 -2.97 -19.51 -22.25
N GLU A 789 -2.04 -20.35 -22.70
CA GLU A 789 -0.88 -19.94 -23.51
C GLU A 789 -1.29 -19.21 -24.80
N ASP A 790 -0.59 -18.11 -25.08
CA ASP A 790 -0.65 -17.40 -26.36
C ASP A 790 0.73 -17.39 -27.03
N MET A 791 0.81 -17.97 -28.23
CA MET A 791 2.09 -18.12 -28.95
C MET A 791 2.68 -16.79 -29.46
N SER A 792 1.93 -15.68 -29.47
CA SER A 792 2.44 -14.36 -29.87
C SER A 792 3.35 -13.70 -28.82
N LYS A 793 3.39 -14.22 -27.58
CA LYS A 793 4.29 -13.72 -26.53
C LYS A 793 5.75 -14.11 -26.76
N TYR A 794 6.01 -15.09 -27.63
CA TYR A 794 7.35 -15.63 -27.88
C TYR A 794 8.01 -15.04 -29.12
N ILE A 795 9.34 -14.91 -29.07
CA ILE A 795 10.19 -14.74 -30.25
C ILE A 795 11.06 -15.98 -30.47
N SER A 796 11.58 -16.14 -31.68
CA SER A 796 12.54 -17.20 -31.98
C SER A 796 13.89 -16.90 -31.34
N LEU A 797 14.58 -17.92 -30.81
CA LEU A 797 15.92 -17.78 -30.20
C LEU A 797 16.95 -17.08 -31.12
N SER A 798 16.76 -17.20 -32.44
CA SER A 798 17.55 -16.50 -33.46
C SER A 798 17.44 -14.96 -33.43
N GLN A 799 16.46 -14.39 -32.73
CA GLN A 799 16.26 -12.95 -32.53
C GLN A 799 16.85 -12.45 -31.18
N CYS A 800 17.42 -13.33 -30.36
CA CYS A 800 18.01 -12.99 -29.06
C CYS A 800 19.46 -12.50 -29.23
N SER A 801 19.75 -11.27 -28.77
CA SER A 801 21.13 -10.78 -28.61
C SER A 801 21.75 -11.25 -27.29
N PHE A 802 20.92 -11.28 -26.24
CA PHE A 802 21.27 -11.76 -24.91
C PHE A 802 20.23 -12.77 -24.41
N LEU A 803 20.62 -13.63 -23.47
CA LEU A 803 19.76 -14.64 -22.86
C LEU A 803 20.11 -14.77 -21.37
N VAL A 804 19.11 -14.94 -20.51
CA VAL A 804 19.30 -15.32 -19.11
C VAL A 804 19.00 -16.81 -18.96
N ASP A 805 19.93 -17.53 -18.35
CA ASP A 805 19.83 -18.98 -18.14
C ASP A 805 20.36 -19.38 -16.75
N SER A 806 19.96 -20.57 -16.30
CA SER A 806 20.44 -21.20 -15.07
C SER A 806 20.95 -22.61 -15.31
N TYR A 807 21.97 -23.01 -14.54
CA TYR A 807 22.53 -24.35 -14.60
C TYR A 807 22.78 -24.90 -13.20
N PHE A 808 22.13 -26.03 -12.89
CA PHE A 808 22.27 -26.76 -11.64
C PHE A 808 22.95 -28.10 -11.92
N PRO A 809 24.16 -28.37 -11.39
CA PRO A 809 24.86 -29.63 -11.64
C PRO A 809 24.04 -30.88 -11.29
N GLY A 810 23.52 -31.55 -12.33
CA GLY A 810 22.62 -32.70 -12.21
C GLY A 810 21.19 -32.47 -12.73
N SER A 811 20.83 -31.27 -13.22
CA SER A 811 19.55 -31.06 -13.91
C SER A 811 19.58 -31.66 -15.32
N GLU A 812 18.47 -32.26 -15.73
CA GLU A 812 18.26 -32.75 -17.08
C GLU A 812 17.98 -31.58 -18.04
N ALA A 813 18.37 -31.71 -19.30
CA ALA A 813 18.10 -30.74 -20.36
C ALA A 813 16.91 -31.22 -21.20
N SER A 814 15.96 -30.35 -21.50
CA SER A 814 14.83 -30.66 -22.38
C SER A 814 14.98 -30.00 -23.75
N GLY A 815 14.14 -30.39 -24.72
CA GLY A 815 14.14 -29.76 -26.05
C GLY A 815 13.68 -28.30 -26.07
N LEU A 816 12.97 -27.85 -25.03
CA LEU A 816 12.56 -26.45 -24.83
C LEU A 816 13.45 -25.71 -23.82
N GLU A 817 14.12 -26.46 -22.95
CA GLU A 817 14.98 -25.95 -21.87
C GLU A 817 16.35 -26.66 -21.88
N PRO A 818 17.18 -26.43 -22.92
CA PRO A 818 18.56 -26.87 -22.91
C PRO A 818 19.40 -26.03 -21.93
N HIS A 819 20.58 -26.53 -21.59
CA HIS A 819 21.54 -25.79 -20.75
C HIS A 819 22.35 -24.84 -21.61
N TYR A 820 21.80 -23.67 -21.92
CA TYR A 820 22.44 -22.65 -22.76
C TYR A 820 23.80 -22.18 -22.21
N ILE A 821 23.98 -22.19 -20.88
CA ILE A 821 25.29 -21.97 -20.22
C ILE A 821 26.37 -22.95 -20.70
N LEU A 822 26.01 -24.19 -21.04
CA LEU A 822 26.96 -25.21 -21.54
C LEU A 822 27.19 -25.12 -23.05
N ASP A 823 26.35 -24.40 -23.79
CA ASP A 823 26.53 -24.14 -25.23
C ASP A 823 27.54 -23.01 -25.44
N THR A 824 28.81 -23.31 -25.15
CA THR A 824 29.93 -22.41 -25.40
C THR A 824 30.23 -22.24 -26.89
N ALA A 825 29.50 -22.89 -27.81
CA ALA A 825 29.64 -22.66 -29.24
C ALA A 825 28.84 -21.42 -29.66
N ASN A 826 27.55 -21.34 -29.31
CA ASN A 826 26.68 -20.22 -29.68
C ASN A 826 26.68 -19.08 -28.65
N TRP A 827 27.03 -19.34 -27.38
CA TRP A 827 26.93 -18.36 -26.30
C TRP A 827 28.29 -18.02 -25.68
N GLN A 828 28.34 -16.81 -25.11
CA GLN A 828 29.44 -16.28 -24.31
C GLN A 828 28.87 -15.82 -22.96
N GLU A 829 29.44 -16.30 -21.87
CA GLU A 829 29.13 -15.79 -20.54
C GLU A 829 29.63 -14.34 -20.39
N LEU A 830 28.75 -13.42 -19.95
CA LEU A 830 29.14 -12.04 -19.59
C LEU A 830 29.22 -11.82 -18.09
N SER A 831 28.26 -12.39 -17.36
CA SER A 831 28.13 -12.23 -15.91
C SER A 831 27.43 -13.46 -15.36
N CYS A 832 27.98 -14.04 -14.30
CA CYS A 832 27.39 -15.18 -13.61
C CYS A 832 27.51 -14.96 -12.11
N SER A 833 26.47 -15.35 -11.37
CA SER A 833 26.51 -15.41 -9.91
C SER A 833 26.02 -16.78 -9.42
N HIS A 834 26.31 -17.08 -8.15
CA HIS A 834 25.83 -18.30 -7.50
C HIS A 834 24.34 -18.19 -7.18
N PHE A 835 23.59 -19.27 -7.43
CA PHE A 835 22.18 -19.38 -7.05
C PHE A 835 21.96 -20.71 -6.35
N LEU A 836 21.20 -20.73 -5.25
CA LEU A 836 21.10 -21.91 -4.40
C LEU A 836 20.40 -23.07 -5.14
N ASP A 837 21.07 -24.22 -5.16
CA ASP A 837 20.51 -25.47 -5.65
C ASP A 837 19.57 -26.05 -4.60
N ALA A 838 18.28 -25.81 -4.76
CA ALA A 838 17.25 -26.30 -3.86
C ALA A 838 17.08 -27.83 -3.90
N SER A 839 17.57 -28.53 -4.93
CA SER A 839 17.45 -29.98 -5.07
C SER A 839 18.54 -30.74 -4.28
N ARG A 840 19.79 -30.25 -4.32
CA ARG A 840 20.94 -30.86 -3.66
C ARG A 840 21.24 -30.27 -2.27
N THR A 841 20.69 -29.11 -1.91
CA THR A 841 20.83 -28.54 -0.57
C THR A 841 19.81 -29.15 0.41
N SER A 842 20.29 -29.68 1.53
CA SER A 842 19.44 -30.25 2.58
C SER A 842 18.58 -29.19 3.29
N LEU A 843 17.44 -29.60 3.87
CA LEU A 843 16.44 -28.70 4.44
C LEU A 843 17.04 -27.63 5.37
N LEU A 844 17.94 -28.01 6.29
CA LEU A 844 18.58 -27.09 7.23
C LEU A 844 19.35 -25.96 6.51
N GLY A 845 20.11 -26.29 5.46
CA GLY A 845 20.87 -25.31 4.68
C GLY A 845 20.01 -24.43 3.77
N ARG A 846 18.78 -24.85 3.45
CA ARG A 846 17.76 -24.02 2.76
C ARG A 846 17.00 -23.12 3.73
N THR A 847 16.77 -23.58 4.98
CA THR A 847 16.02 -22.82 5.99
C THR A 847 16.87 -21.73 6.64
N LEU A 848 18.11 -22.03 7.07
CA LEU A 848 19.02 -21.11 7.74
C LEU A 848 20.25 -20.82 6.86
N TRP A 849 20.94 -19.71 7.14
CA TRP A 849 22.33 -19.54 6.71
C TRP A 849 23.25 -20.45 7.53
N LEU A 850 24.22 -21.06 6.86
CA LEU A 850 25.31 -21.82 7.45
C LEU A 850 26.60 -21.38 6.74
N PRO A 851 27.68 -21.02 7.46
CA PRO A 851 28.93 -20.62 6.84
C PRO A 851 29.59 -21.80 6.11
N ASP A 852 30.20 -21.56 4.95
CA ASP A 852 30.93 -22.58 4.17
C ASP A 852 32.31 -22.95 4.76
N SER A 853 32.30 -23.24 6.06
CA SER A 853 33.47 -23.68 6.83
C SER A 853 33.79 -25.16 6.58
N SER A 854 35.07 -25.50 6.64
CA SER A 854 35.57 -26.88 6.66
C SER A 854 34.95 -27.71 7.80
N LEU A 855 34.59 -27.07 8.91
CA LEU A 855 34.01 -27.69 10.11
C LEU A 855 32.59 -28.23 9.90
N ILE A 856 31.79 -27.63 9.00
CA ILE A 856 30.42 -28.10 8.76
C ILE A 856 30.44 -29.33 7.84
N PRO A 857 29.79 -30.46 8.19
CA PRO A 857 29.71 -31.63 7.31
C PRO A 857 29.11 -31.29 5.94
N LYS A 858 29.71 -31.80 4.85
CA LYS A 858 29.30 -31.47 3.46
C LYS A 858 27.78 -31.59 3.21
N ARG A 859 27.09 -32.56 3.84
CA ARG A 859 25.63 -32.76 3.75
C ARG A 859 24.77 -31.59 4.23
N PHE A 860 25.33 -30.67 5.02
CA PHE A 860 24.65 -29.48 5.54
C PHE A 860 25.12 -28.19 4.87
N ARG A 861 26.20 -28.22 4.09
CA ARG A 861 26.65 -27.05 3.32
C ARG A 861 25.72 -26.80 2.15
N ARG A 862 25.57 -25.53 1.80
CA ARG A 862 24.77 -25.09 0.66
C ARG A 862 25.40 -25.59 -0.63
N GLN A 863 24.56 -26.12 -1.52
CA GLN A 863 24.95 -26.47 -2.88
C GLN A 863 24.46 -25.37 -3.81
N TYR A 864 25.28 -24.99 -4.78
CA TYR A 864 24.98 -23.89 -5.68
C TYR A 864 24.97 -24.38 -7.13
N GLY A 865 24.09 -23.78 -7.92
CA GLY A 865 24.16 -23.69 -9.37
C GLY A 865 24.67 -22.31 -9.80
N ARG A 866 24.64 -22.07 -11.11
CA ARG A 866 25.04 -20.82 -11.76
C ARG A 866 23.81 -20.16 -12.35
N TYR A 867 23.68 -18.85 -12.17
CA TYR A 867 22.66 -18.02 -12.83
C TYR A 867 23.41 -16.95 -13.63
N CYS A 868 23.20 -16.92 -14.95
CA CYS A 868 24.10 -16.23 -15.88
C CYS A 868 23.37 -15.37 -16.90
N LEU A 869 23.95 -14.20 -17.19
CA LEU A 869 23.72 -13.43 -18.40
C LEU A 869 24.65 -13.94 -19.50
N LEU A 870 24.06 -14.40 -20.60
CA LEU A 870 24.75 -14.85 -21.81
C LEU A 870 24.59 -13.81 -22.92
N ARG A 871 25.67 -13.55 -23.66
CA ARG A 871 25.68 -12.84 -24.94
C ARG A 871 25.75 -13.86 -26.06
N ARG A 872 24.93 -13.70 -27.11
CA ARG A 872 25.03 -14.57 -28.29
C ARG A 872 26.25 -14.21 -29.10
N LYS A 873 27.04 -15.21 -29.49
CA LYS A 873 28.12 -15.04 -30.45
C LYS A 873 27.52 -14.80 -31.83
N ARG A 874 27.96 -13.72 -32.48
CA ARG A 874 27.67 -13.50 -33.90
C ARG A 874 28.62 -14.39 -34.70
N GLU A 875 28.11 -15.10 -35.69
CA GLU A 875 28.97 -15.73 -36.71
C GLU A 875 29.77 -14.62 -37.43
N ILE A 876 31.02 -14.91 -37.77
CA ILE A 876 32.00 -13.97 -38.36
C ILE A 876 32.18 -14.30 -39.84
#